data_AF-A0A8J9S109-F1
#
_entry.id   AF-A0A8J9S109-F1
#
_cell.length_a   1.000
_cell.length_b   1.000
_cell.length_c   1.000
_cell.angle_alpha   90.00
_cell.angle_beta   90.00
_cell.angle_gamma   90.00
#
_symmetry.space_group_name_H-M   'P 1'
#
loop_
_entity.id
_entity.type
_entity.pdbx_description
1 polymer ?
#
loop_
_entity_poly.entity_id
_entity_poly.type
_entity_poly.pdbx_seq_one_letter_code
_entity_poly.pdbx_strand_id
1 'polypeptide(L)'
;MLRQQRSERRFSLCVATLLCHLTAALSRPASLTQDSPSLQVNVTTLNTSGEWVEVSWSGIQSPSIHDAVALVVPADVDYRETAPAKHKWASESPTHLDTGSGSLKFRLLNHRADMKFIMVTNLTDWLGLFDVIAKSQIIRPANPNEPLQGHLARTTALSEMLVQWTTSDMGKPVVRWGTRSGELTSTARATTDTYLREDMCGGVANSTGYINPGLFHTAKMSGLQPDTRYYYAYGDEEYGFSEESSFVTAPPPGSDATVKLLAIADLGFCEEDGSMTWPGNYPNAVAVEPVGTDVEIISEVQNALHMGWVNYCAALITAKRMQEDIDGRTLIVHNGDVSYAEGFVYGWNIFMDMMGPLVQRAPYMLTPGNHERDWPGTGTRFDFPPARDSGGECGVAFDKRFPMPLQGRDKEWYSFDHGPIHFLQFSTEHDFAPGSEQFAWILRDLQSVDRSVTPWVVAGFHRPFYTDSVYGNSESGDVGFTDAIRAALERLFFQFQVDVTWFGHVHSYSRTCPVFQRNCMGYAPDGSANAPVHMLIGHAGAPYSWTISPETPPYYESVAIQHGYLRVAANRTSLQMEAVNSLDGTVVDSHTLTKPAGWRPDQAARLATIALFHSNYTPTWLELSGINGPAEDLVLRPAEALLFSDPELLHALRNATLVKNPIAFDTIEALDQIFEPINNIFKERLADSATTSEAAKFFYEHYFRDLFALYREHRDGLVKGRPTSFVPPTRLPVNQGF
;
A
#
# COMPACT_ATOMS: atom_id res chain seq x y z
N MET A 1 -0.90 42.41 -53.30
CA MET A 1 0.23 43.37 -53.27
C MET A 1 0.65 43.87 -51.87
N LEU A 2 0.13 43.31 -50.76
CA LEU A 2 0.61 43.60 -49.39
C LEU A 2 1.13 42.36 -48.63
N ARG A 3 1.46 41.28 -49.37
CA ARG A 3 2.10 40.05 -48.85
C ARG A 3 3.50 39.78 -49.41
N GLN A 4 4.03 40.67 -50.25
CA GLN A 4 5.34 40.49 -50.90
C GLN A 4 6.41 41.51 -50.46
N GLN A 5 6.11 42.35 -49.46
CA GLN A 5 7.06 43.34 -48.90
C GLN A 5 7.51 43.02 -47.46
N ARG A 6 7.10 41.89 -46.88
CA ARG A 6 7.56 41.43 -45.54
C ARG A 6 8.62 40.32 -45.57
N SER A 7 8.91 39.72 -46.73
CA SER A 7 9.99 38.70 -46.85
C SER A 7 11.38 39.30 -47.10
N GLU A 8 11.48 40.53 -47.62
CA GLU A 8 12.79 41.13 -47.96
C GLU A 8 13.48 41.88 -46.80
N ARG A 9 12.79 42.10 -45.66
CA ARG A 9 13.41 42.67 -44.45
C ARG A 9 13.92 41.63 -43.44
N ARG A 10 13.62 40.34 -43.63
CA ARG A 10 14.15 39.25 -42.78
C ARG A 10 15.41 38.58 -43.34
N PHE A 11 15.77 38.82 -44.60
CA PHE A 11 16.99 38.26 -45.20
C PHE A 11 18.24 39.15 -45.03
N SER A 12 18.08 40.47 -44.89
CA SER A 12 19.23 41.39 -44.70
C SER A 12 19.70 41.53 -43.25
N LEU A 13 18.95 41.03 -42.26
CA LEU A 13 19.41 41.00 -40.86
C LEU A 13 20.15 39.70 -40.50
N CYS A 14 20.16 38.70 -41.38
CA CYS A 14 20.82 37.41 -41.17
C CYS A 14 22.25 37.37 -41.75
N VAL A 15 22.62 38.32 -42.63
CA VAL A 15 23.96 38.39 -43.24
C VAL A 15 24.89 39.37 -42.51
N ALA A 16 24.35 40.31 -41.71
CA ALA A 16 25.17 41.25 -40.93
C ALA A 16 25.67 40.67 -39.58
N THR A 17 24.96 39.68 -39.02
CA THR A 17 25.37 39.02 -37.76
C THR A 17 26.38 37.88 -37.99
N LEU A 18 26.42 37.31 -39.20
CA LEU A 18 27.38 36.26 -39.55
C LEU A 18 28.80 36.77 -39.83
N LEU A 19 28.96 38.08 -40.09
CA LEU A 19 30.26 38.70 -40.39
C LEU A 19 30.92 39.40 -39.19
N CYS A 20 30.20 39.61 -38.08
CA CYS A 20 30.80 40.07 -36.81
C CYS A 20 31.34 38.93 -35.93
N HIS A 21 31.17 37.67 -36.33
CA HIS A 21 31.75 36.51 -35.63
C HIS A 21 33.04 35.97 -36.28
N LEU A 22 33.54 36.59 -37.35
CA LEU A 22 34.74 36.13 -38.07
C LEU A 22 35.96 37.05 -37.97
N THR A 23 35.92 38.12 -37.17
CA THR A 23 37.10 39.00 -36.93
C THR A 23 37.44 39.24 -35.45
N ALA A 24 36.94 38.40 -34.53
CA ALA A 24 37.41 38.36 -33.14
C ALA A 24 38.32 37.15 -32.84
N ALA A 25 38.75 36.43 -33.88
CA ALA A 25 39.79 35.43 -33.81
C ALA A 25 41.07 36.04 -34.40
N LEU A 26 41.83 36.76 -33.58
CA LEU A 26 43.28 37.03 -33.71
C LEU A 26 43.67 38.11 -32.69
N SER A 27 44.00 37.65 -31.48
CA SER A 27 44.76 38.29 -30.38
C SER A 27 44.12 38.06 -29.02
N ARG A 28 44.15 36.81 -28.55
CA ARG A 28 44.14 36.53 -27.11
C ARG A 28 45.54 36.05 -26.71
N PRO A 29 46.15 36.63 -25.67
CA PRO A 29 47.43 36.14 -25.17
C PRO A 29 47.24 34.71 -24.67
N ALA A 30 48.10 33.81 -25.13
CA ALA A 30 48.25 32.47 -24.58
C ALA A 30 48.74 32.60 -23.13
N SER A 31 47.90 32.20 -22.16
CA SER A 31 48.26 31.75 -20.81
C SER A 31 47.05 31.80 -19.88
N LEU A 32 46.11 30.88 -20.06
CA LEU A 32 45.35 30.30 -18.94
C LEU A 32 45.44 28.80 -19.17
N THR A 33 46.06 28.08 -18.25
CA THR A 33 46.01 26.62 -18.22
C THR A 33 44.54 26.22 -18.25
N GLN A 34 44.17 25.45 -19.27
CA GLN A 34 42.80 25.03 -19.51
C GLN A 34 42.53 23.90 -18.53
N ASP A 35 42.17 24.23 -17.29
CA ASP A 35 41.93 23.22 -16.27
C ASP A 35 40.73 22.37 -16.70
N SER A 36 40.97 21.06 -16.87
CA SER A 36 39.92 20.11 -17.18
C SER A 36 38.94 20.04 -16.00
N PRO A 37 37.63 19.88 -16.25
CA PRO A 37 36.65 19.70 -15.18
C PRO A 37 37.12 18.65 -14.17
N SER A 38 37.08 19.01 -12.88
CA SER A 38 37.45 18.12 -11.80
C SER A 38 36.29 17.96 -10.83
N LEU A 39 36.17 16.76 -10.23
CA LEU A 39 35.18 16.43 -9.22
C LEU A 39 35.88 15.59 -8.15
N GLN A 40 35.74 15.97 -6.88
CA GLN A 40 36.45 15.36 -5.77
C GLN A 40 35.51 15.15 -4.58
N VAL A 41 35.74 14.06 -3.86
CA VAL A 41 35.10 13.76 -2.57
C VAL A 41 36.10 13.91 -1.44
N ASN A 42 35.67 14.37 -0.28
CA ASN A 42 36.53 14.54 0.90
C ASN A 42 36.91 13.21 1.57
N VAL A 43 36.14 12.15 1.34
CA VAL A 43 36.36 10.79 1.88
C VAL A 43 36.28 9.76 0.76
N THR A 44 36.99 8.63 0.92
CA THR A 44 36.93 7.46 0.00
C THR A 44 36.44 6.19 0.69
N THR A 45 36.16 6.28 2.00
CA THR A 45 35.57 5.21 2.80
C THR A 45 34.37 5.79 3.55
N LEU A 46 33.21 5.15 3.42
CA LEU A 46 32.03 5.44 4.22
C LEU A 46 32.08 4.55 5.46
N ASN A 47 32.33 5.12 6.65
CA ASN A 47 32.54 4.32 7.85
C ASN A 47 31.24 3.80 8.44
N THR A 48 30.17 4.59 8.33
CA THR A 48 28.84 4.29 8.87
C THR A 48 27.79 4.75 7.88
N SER A 49 26.69 4.00 7.76
CA SER A 49 25.54 4.46 6.97
C SER A 49 25.00 5.80 7.51
N GLY A 50 24.72 6.76 6.62
CA GLY A 50 24.22 8.10 6.98
C GLY A 50 25.29 9.16 7.22
N GLU A 51 26.56 8.92 6.85
CA GLU A 51 27.65 9.90 6.96
C GLU A 51 27.50 11.06 5.96
N TRP A 52 27.90 12.26 6.35
CA TRP A 52 27.92 13.44 5.47
C TRP A 52 29.23 13.54 4.69
N VAL A 53 29.14 13.52 3.36
CA VAL A 53 30.24 13.63 2.41
C VAL A 53 30.19 14.97 1.70
N GLU A 54 31.33 15.65 1.61
CA GLU A 54 31.46 16.86 0.80
C GLU A 54 32.01 16.51 -0.59
N VAL A 55 31.30 16.98 -1.61
CA VAL A 55 31.67 16.85 -3.01
C VAL A 55 32.01 18.23 -3.54
N SER A 56 33.20 18.41 -4.09
CA SER A 56 33.68 19.68 -4.65
C SER A 56 34.10 19.54 -6.10
N TRP A 57 33.95 20.60 -6.89
CA TRP A 57 34.31 20.62 -8.30
C TRP A 57 34.90 21.96 -8.72
N SER A 58 35.60 21.95 -9.85
CA SER A 58 36.17 23.13 -10.50
C SER A 58 36.40 22.90 -11.98
N GLY A 59 36.68 23.97 -12.73
CA GLY A 59 37.04 23.88 -14.15
C GLY A 59 35.85 23.76 -15.12
N ILE A 60 34.62 24.05 -14.66
CA ILE A 60 33.43 24.07 -15.52
C ILE A 60 33.44 25.36 -16.35
N GLN A 61 33.61 25.25 -17.66
CA GLN A 61 33.83 26.41 -18.54
C GLN A 61 32.56 27.20 -18.84
N SER A 62 31.39 26.57 -18.76
CA SER A 62 30.09 27.17 -19.06
C SER A 62 29.06 26.66 -18.05
N PRO A 63 29.19 27.08 -16.77
CA PRO A 63 28.29 26.62 -15.72
C PRO A 63 26.85 27.01 -16.04
N SER A 64 25.93 26.11 -15.73
CA SER A 64 24.52 26.24 -16.05
C SER A 64 23.65 25.84 -14.86
N ILE A 65 22.43 26.38 -14.80
CA ILE A 65 21.41 25.91 -13.86
C ILE A 65 20.99 24.45 -14.11
N HIS A 66 21.37 23.88 -15.26
CA HIS A 66 21.14 22.49 -15.64
C HIS A 66 22.35 21.58 -15.36
N ASP A 67 23.34 22.06 -14.62
CA ASP A 67 24.45 21.24 -14.15
C ASP A 67 24.06 20.56 -12.83
N ALA A 68 24.43 19.29 -12.68
CA ALA A 68 24.06 18.49 -11.51
C ALA A 68 25.21 17.59 -11.03
N VAL A 69 25.26 17.38 -9.72
CA VAL A 69 26.14 16.39 -9.09
C VAL A 69 25.27 15.19 -8.72
N ALA A 70 25.53 14.04 -9.35
CA ALA A 70 24.72 12.84 -9.20
C ALA A 70 25.51 11.68 -8.57
N LEU A 71 24.88 10.97 -7.64
CA LEU A 71 25.41 9.78 -6.98
C LEU A 71 25.06 8.53 -7.78
N VAL A 72 26.08 7.78 -8.20
CA VAL A 72 25.93 6.55 -8.98
C VAL A 72 26.25 5.34 -8.09
N VAL A 73 25.33 4.37 -8.09
CA VAL A 73 25.42 3.14 -7.31
C VAL A 73 24.94 1.95 -8.15
N PRO A 74 25.74 0.89 -8.35
CA PRO A 74 27.16 0.76 -8.00
C PRO A 74 28.09 1.70 -8.78
N ALA A 75 29.30 1.94 -8.27
CA ALA A 75 30.27 2.86 -8.87
C ALA A 75 30.72 2.48 -10.28
N ASP A 76 30.57 1.25 -10.71
CA ASP A 76 30.97 0.77 -12.05
C ASP A 76 29.79 0.61 -13.02
N VAL A 77 28.56 0.86 -12.57
CA VAL A 77 27.37 0.72 -13.42
C VAL A 77 27.40 1.70 -14.59
N ASP A 78 26.84 1.26 -15.73
CA ASP A 78 26.52 2.18 -16.81
C ASP A 78 25.33 3.04 -16.39
N TYR A 79 25.63 4.31 -16.09
CA TYR A 79 24.64 5.29 -15.65
C TYR A 79 23.65 5.70 -16.77
N ARG A 80 23.83 5.18 -18.00
CA ARG A 80 22.82 5.25 -19.08
C ARG A 80 21.82 4.09 -19.02
N GLU A 81 22.17 3.00 -18.34
CA GLU A 81 21.30 1.83 -18.16
C GLU A 81 20.70 1.75 -16.75
N THR A 82 21.34 2.37 -15.75
CA THR A 82 20.86 2.48 -14.38
C THR A 82 20.85 3.95 -13.95
N ALA A 83 19.70 4.41 -13.47
CA ALA A 83 19.56 5.77 -12.97
C ALA A 83 20.44 5.97 -11.71
N PRO A 84 21.05 7.15 -11.54
CA PRO A 84 21.71 7.55 -10.30
C PRO A 84 20.75 7.38 -9.13
N ALA A 85 21.31 7.06 -7.98
CA ALA A 85 20.59 7.02 -6.72
C ALA A 85 19.87 8.35 -6.43
N LYS A 86 20.62 9.46 -6.54
CA LYS A 86 20.15 10.82 -6.26
C LYS A 86 21.01 11.87 -6.94
N HIS A 87 20.54 13.11 -6.97
CA HIS A 87 21.32 14.24 -7.45
C HIS A 87 20.94 15.55 -6.73
N LYS A 88 21.82 16.55 -6.87
CA LYS A 88 21.56 17.95 -6.53
C LYS A 88 21.95 18.85 -7.67
N TRP A 89 21.28 19.98 -7.79
CA TRP A 89 21.65 20.99 -8.78
C TRP A 89 22.94 21.67 -8.35
N ALA A 90 23.92 21.75 -9.25
CA ALA A 90 25.19 22.38 -8.95
C ALA A 90 25.01 23.88 -8.61
N SER A 91 23.95 24.51 -9.12
CA SER A 91 23.53 25.88 -8.78
C SER A 91 23.08 26.08 -7.32
N GLU A 92 22.84 25.01 -6.55
CA GLU A 92 22.68 25.11 -5.09
C GLU A 92 23.97 25.60 -4.41
N SER A 93 25.13 25.39 -5.05
CA SER A 93 26.39 25.96 -4.60
C SER A 93 26.51 27.42 -5.05
N PRO A 94 26.69 28.40 -4.12
CA PRO A 94 26.66 29.83 -4.45
C PRO A 94 27.70 30.27 -5.49
N THR A 95 28.80 29.53 -5.64
CA THR A 95 29.91 29.88 -6.54
C THR A 95 29.82 29.24 -7.91
N HIS A 96 28.89 28.32 -8.13
CA HIS A 96 28.86 27.50 -9.35
C HIS A 96 28.66 28.34 -10.61
N LEU A 97 27.61 29.16 -10.65
CA LEU A 97 27.27 29.97 -11.84
C LEU A 97 28.30 31.05 -12.14
N ASP A 98 29.00 31.55 -11.12
CA ASP A 98 29.97 32.64 -11.28
C ASP A 98 31.37 32.13 -11.66
N THR A 99 31.78 30.98 -11.13
CA THR A 99 33.18 30.52 -11.19
C THR A 99 33.36 29.16 -11.85
N GLY A 100 32.29 28.44 -12.16
CA GLY A 100 32.36 27.05 -12.59
C GLY A 100 32.95 26.13 -11.52
N SER A 101 32.92 26.53 -10.26
CA SER A 101 33.45 25.78 -9.11
C SER A 101 32.47 25.85 -7.94
N GLY A 102 32.45 24.82 -7.12
CA GLY A 102 31.53 24.77 -5.98
C GLY A 102 31.72 23.52 -5.14
N SER A 103 30.97 23.46 -4.04
CA SER A 103 30.83 22.25 -3.22
C SER A 103 29.40 22.10 -2.71
N LEU A 104 29.03 20.84 -2.47
CA LEU A 104 27.76 20.42 -1.88
C LEU A 104 28.00 19.29 -0.88
N LYS A 105 27.10 19.17 0.10
CA LYS A 105 27.09 18.06 1.05
C LYS A 105 25.97 17.08 0.73
N PHE A 106 26.29 15.81 0.82
CA PHE A 106 25.38 14.67 0.66
C PHE A 106 25.45 13.78 1.88
N ARG A 107 24.30 13.29 2.36
CA ARG A 107 24.21 12.24 3.36
C ARG A 107 24.18 10.89 2.64
N LEU A 108 25.20 10.06 2.81
CA LEU A 108 25.31 8.79 2.07
C LEU A 108 24.92 7.60 2.93
N LEU A 109 24.05 6.74 2.41
CA LEU A 109 23.74 5.46 3.03
C LEU A 109 24.66 4.36 2.51
N ASN A 110 24.84 3.33 3.32
CA ASN A 110 25.51 2.11 2.90
C ASN A 110 24.57 1.25 2.06
N HIS A 111 24.74 1.34 0.74
CA HIS A 111 23.96 0.57 -0.24
C HIS A 111 24.57 -0.79 -0.60
N ARG A 112 25.54 -1.29 0.20
CA ARG A 112 26.23 -2.58 -0.03
C ARG A 112 27.09 -2.63 -1.29
N ALA A 113 27.33 -1.49 -1.93
CA ALA A 113 28.10 -1.36 -3.15
C ALA A 113 29.01 -0.13 -3.11
N ASP A 114 30.11 -0.19 -3.87
CA ASP A 114 30.96 0.98 -4.14
C ASP A 114 30.10 2.10 -4.77
N MET A 115 30.43 3.36 -4.46
CA MET A 115 29.70 4.53 -4.95
C MET A 115 30.65 5.53 -5.61
N LYS A 116 30.14 6.33 -6.54
CA LYS A 116 30.88 7.48 -7.10
C LYS A 116 29.94 8.64 -7.39
N PHE A 117 30.48 9.85 -7.44
CA PHE A 117 29.77 10.99 -7.99
C PHE A 117 30.21 11.25 -9.43
N ILE A 118 29.27 11.79 -10.21
CA ILE A 118 29.49 12.30 -11.55
C ILE A 118 29.00 13.74 -11.64
N MET A 119 29.72 14.57 -12.40
CA MET A 119 29.29 15.91 -12.77
C MET A 119 28.63 15.83 -14.15
N VAL A 120 27.37 16.23 -14.19
CA VAL A 120 26.51 16.17 -15.36
C VAL A 120 26.20 17.58 -15.83
N THR A 121 26.24 17.84 -17.13
CA THR A 121 25.80 19.11 -17.72
C THR A 121 24.67 18.89 -18.72
N ASN A 122 23.90 19.96 -18.96
CA ASN A 122 22.71 19.95 -19.82
C ASN A 122 21.64 18.94 -19.38
N LEU A 123 21.55 18.65 -18.08
CA LEU A 123 20.54 17.72 -17.57
C LEU A 123 19.15 18.38 -17.66
N THR A 124 18.34 17.90 -18.61
CA THR A 124 16.92 18.27 -18.71
C THR A 124 16.01 17.20 -18.10
N ASP A 125 16.40 15.94 -18.24
CA ASP A 125 15.79 14.73 -17.67
C ASP A 125 16.86 13.62 -17.73
N TRP A 126 16.85 12.65 -16.81
CA TRP A 126 17.81 11.54 -16.82
C TRP A 126 17.62 10.60 -18.00
N LEU A 127 16.39 10.49 -18.51
CA LEU A 127 16.11 9.77 -19.77
C LEU A 127 16.46 10.61 -21.01
N GLY A 128 16.86 11.87 -20.81
CA GLY A 128 17.28 12.80 -21.84
C GLY A 128 18.77 12.71 -22.20
N LEU A 129 19.22 13.67 -23.01
CA LEU A 129 20.63 13.80 -23.36
C LEU A 129 21.35 14.59 -22.27
N PHE A 130 22.41 14.01 -21.71
CA PHE A 130 23.30 14.68 -20.76
C PHE A 130 24.75 14.28 -21.01
N ASP A 131 25.67 15.16 -20.61
CA ASP A 131 27.10 14.92 -20.71
C ASP A 131 27.71 14.73 -19.33
N VAL A 132 28.48 13.65 -19.15
CA VAL A 132 29.29 13.45 -17.94
C VAL A 132 30.68 14.03 -18.18
N ILE A 133 31.00 15.12 -17.49
CA ILE A 133 32.23 15.89 -17.74
C ILE A 133 33.31 15.67 -16.67
N ALA A 134 32.96 15.15 -15.50
CA ALA A 134 33.92 14.77 -14.45
C ALA A 134 33.37 13.61 -13.60
N LYS A 135 34.27 12.87 -12.95
CA LYS A 135 33.97 11.75 -12.05
C LYS A 135 34.80 11.88 -10.79
N SER A 136 34.23 11.57 -9.64
CA SER A 136 34.95 11.58 -8.36
C SER A 136 35.80 10.31 -8.17
N GLN A 137 36.58 10.30 -7.09
CA GLN A 137 37.09 9.07 -6.50
C GLN A 137 35.93 8.14 -6.09
N ILE A 138 36.20 6.83 -6.03
CA ILE A 138 35.25 5.84 -5.52
C ILE A 138 35.19 5.92 -3.99
N ILE A 139 33.97 5.91 -3.46
CA ILE A 139 33.68 5.78 -2.04
C ILE A 139 33.27 4.33 -1.78
N ARG A 140 33.91 3.68 -0.80
CA ARG A 140 33.61 2.28 -0.43
C ARG A 140 32.99 2.22 0.96
N PRO A 141 31.90 1.47 1.18
CA PRO A 141 31.49 1.13 2.53
C PRO A 141 32.62 0.41 3.27
N ALA A 142 32.93 0.83 4.49
CA ALA A 142 33.90 0.15 5.35
C ALA A 142 33.46 -1.30 5.66
N ASN A 143 32.15 -1.50 5.80
CA ASN A 143 31.51 -2.79 5.94
C ASN A 143 30.28 -2.88 5.02
N PRO A 144 30.41 -3.42 3.79
CA PRO A 144 29.25 -3.67 2.93
C PRO A 144 28.22 -4.62 3.54
N ASN A 145 28.61 -5.42 4.55
CA ASN A 145 27.77 -6.36 5.28
C ASN A 145 27.21 -5.82 6.61
N GLU A 146 27.27 -4.50 6.82
CA GLU A 146 26.60 -3.87 7.95
C GLU A 146 25.11 -4.28 7.99
N PRO A 147 24.60 -4.85 9.10
CA PRO A 147 23.21 -5.26 9.19
C PRO A 147 22.31 -4.02 9.32
N LEU A 148 21.60 -3.68 8.24
CA LEU A 148 20.80 -2.46 8.13
C LEU A 148 19.32 -2.76 7.92
N GLN A 149 18.47 -1.74 8.00
CA GLN A 149 17.03 -1.83 7.70
C GLN A 149 16.27 -2.84 8.59
N GLY A 150 16.77 -3.04 9.82
CA GLY A 150 16.10 -3.85 10.82
C GLY A 150 14.70 -3.35 11.10
N HIS A 151 13.72 -4.24 11.07
CA HIS A 151 12.33 -3.90 11.39
C HIS A 151 11.58 -5.10 11.96
N LEU A 152 10.64 -4.81 12.85
CA LEU A 152 9.83 -5.80 13.55
C LEU A 152 8.49 -6.02 12.84
N ALA A 153 8.04 -7.28 12.78
CA ALA A 153 6.71 -7.63 12.31
C ALA A 153 6.07 -8.69 13.21
N ARG A 154 4.76 -8.60 13.41
CA ARG A 154 4.03 -9.60 14.22
C ARG A 154 3.69 -10.82 13.39
N THR A 155 3.64 -11.95 14.07
CA THR A 155 2.97 -13.15 13.56
C THR A 155 1.54 -13.22 14.10
N THR A 156 0.78 -14.25 13.72
CA THR A 156 -0.50 -14.58 14.35
C THR A 156 -0.36 -15.07 15.79
N ALA A 157 0.82 -15.55 16.19
CA ALA A 157 1.11 -15.99 17.55
C ALA A 157 1.64 -14.85 18.44
N LEU A 158 1.03 -14.67 19.61
CA LEU A 158 1.42 -13.65 20.59
C LEU A 158 2.83 -13.84 21.17
N SER A 159 3.29 -15.09 21.20
CA SER A 159 4.60 -15.49 21.72
C SER A 159 5.71 -15.39 20.69
N GLU A 160 5.44 -14.79 19.53
CA GLU A 160 6.38 -14.71 18.42
C GLU A 160 6.47 -13.29 17.85
N MET A 161 7.70 -12.89 17.49
CA MET A 161 7.99 -11.65 16.80
C MET A 161 9.03 -11.92 15.71
N LEU A 162 8.83 -11.36 14.52
CA LEU A 162 9.81 -11.40 13.45
C LEU A 162 10.68 -10.15 13.53
N VAL A 163 11.96 -10.33 13.22
CA VAL A 163 12.84 -9.23 12.82
C VAL A 163 13.38 -9.56 11.43
N GLN A 164 13.33 -8.59 10.52
CA GLN A 164 13.99 -8.67 9.23
C GLN A 164 15.02 -7.55 9.07
N TRP A 165 16.18 -7.87 8.48
CA TRP A 165 17.24 -6.91 8.16
C TRP A 165 17.94 -7.28 6.84
N THR A 166 18.79 -6.38 6.33
CA THR A 166 19.43 -6.50 5.02
C THR A 166 20.95 -6.45 5.13
N THR A 167 21.66 -7.30 4.39
CA THR A 167 23.14 -7.31 4.24
C THR A 167 23.55 -7.52 2.77
N SER A 168 24.86 -7.51 2.47
CA SER A 168 25.38 -7.86 1.13
C SER A 168 25.58 -9.37 0.94
N ASP A 169 26.08 -10.06 1.97
CA ASP A 169 26.49 -11.47 1.95
C ASP A 169 25.68 -12.29 2.97
N MET A 170 25.46 -13.55 2.63
CA MET A 170 24.54 -14.40 3.39
C MET A 170 25.00 -14.61 4.83
N GLY A 171 26.31 -14.86 5.06
CA GLY A 171 26.85 -15.16 6.38
C GLY A 171 26.16 -16.34 7.11
N LYS A 172 26.10 -16.24 8.43
CA LYS A 172 25.35 -17.04 9.41
C LYS A 172 24.45 -16.09 10.24
N PRO A 173 23.40 -15.55 9.64
CA PRO A 173 22.61 -14.47 10.20
C PRO A 173 21.78 -14.99 11.38
N VAL A 174 21.85 -14.29 12.51
CA VAL A 174 21.12 -14.62 13.73
C VAL A 174 20.53 -13.37 14.39
N VAL A 175 19.43 -13.57 15.10
CA VAL A 175 18.96 -12.62 16.12
C VAL A 175 19.32 -13.16 17.50
N ARG A 176 19.64 -12.25 18.42
CA ARG A 176 19.78 -12.52 19.86
C ARG A 176 18.82 -11.66 20.63
N TRP A 177 18.19 -12.19 21.66
CA TRP A 177 17.28 -11.42 22.51
C TRP A 177 17.28 -11.86 23.97
N GLY A 178 16.81 -10.98 24.85
CA GLY A 178 16.68 -11.22 26.28
C GLY A 178 15.81 -10.17 26.95
N THR A 179 15.46 -10.36 28.22
CA THR A 179 14.63 -9.42 28.99
C THR A 179 15.44 -8.36 29.73
N ARG A 180 16.77 -8.41 29.64
CA ARG A 180 17.71 -7.45 30.23
C ARG A 180 18.69 -6.96 29.17
N SER A 181 18.87 -5.65 29.09
CA SER A 181 19.85 -5.00 28.21
C SER A 181 21.25 -5.56 28.46
N GLY A 182 21.98 -5.86 27.40
CA GLY A 182 23.31 -6.50 27.44
C GLY A 182 23.31 -8.00 27.74
N GLU A 183 22.16 -8.61 28.07
CA GLU A 183 22.04 -10.05 28.39
C GLU A 183 21.12 -10.78 27.39
N LEU A 184 21.57 -10.87 26.14
CA LEU A 184 20.82 -11.50 25.05
C LEU A 184 21.05 -13.02 25.02
N THR A 185 20.40 -13.75 25.94
CA THR A 185 20.62 -15.18 26.18
C THR A 185 19.92 -16.12 25.19
N SER A 186 18.90 -15.64 24.49
CA SER A 186 18.17 -16.42 23.48
C SER A 186 18.68 -16.09 22.08
N THR A 187 18.65 -17.06 21.17
CA THR A 187 19.08 -16.86 19.79
C THR A 187 18.30 -17.70 18.80
N ALA A 188 18.13 -17.20 17.57
CA ALA A 188 17.51 -17.89 16.46
C ALA A 188 18.24 -17.55 15.16
N ARG A 189 18.37 -18.54 14.28
CA ARG A 189 18.88 -18.34 12.92
C ARG A 189 17.83 -17.67 12.06
N ALA A 190 18.27 -16.79 11.17
CA ALA A 190 17.41 -16.25 10.13
C ALA A 190 17.34 -17.16 8.91
N THR A 191 16.21 -17.09 8.19
CA THR A 191 16.13 -17.49 6.78
C THR A 191 16.51 -16.30 5.91
N THR A 192 17.11 -16.56 4.76
CA THR A 192 17.58 -15.51 3.84
C THR A 192 16.85 -15.61 2.51
N ASP A 193 16.40 -14.47 1.99
CA ASP A 193 15.77 -14.36 0.68
C ASP A 193 16.23 -13.09 -0.04
N THR A 194 15.87 -12.94 -1.31
CA THR A 194 16.12 -11.74 -2.12
C THR A 194 15.14 -11.69 -3.30
N TYR A 195 15.28 -10.67 -4.15
CA TYR A 195 14.70 -10.67 -5.49
C TYR A 195 15.74 -10.19 -6.49
N LEU A 196 15.64 -10.72 -7.70
CA LEU A 196 16.50 -10.43 -8.82
C LEU A 196 15.79 -9.53 -9.82
N ARG A 197 16.56 -9.01 -10.79
CA ARG A 197 16.05 -8.15 -11.86
C ARG A 197 14.94 -8.85 -12.66
N GLU A 198 15.12 -10.14 -12.90
CA GLU A 198 14.21 -11.02 -13.64
C GLU A 198 12.93 -11.37 -12.89
N ASP A 199 12.87 -11.15 -11.57
CA ASP A 199 11.65 -11.36 -10.79
C ASP A 199 10.66 -10.21 -10.97
N MET A 200 11.14 -9.03 -11.38
CA MET A 200 10.30 -7.84 -11.62
C MET A 200 9.54 -7.96 -12.94
N CYS A 201 8.28 -7.47 -12.97
CA CYS A 201 7.37 -7.67 -14.09
C CYS A 201 7.56 -6.69 -15.25
N GLY A 202 8.31 -5.60 -15.07
CA GLY A 202 8.55 -4.65 -16.14
C GLY A 202 9.48 -3.48 -15.77
N GLY A 203 9.71 -2.59 -16.74
CA GLY A 203 10.48 -1.36 -16.53
C GLY A 203 9.58 -0.31 -15.89
N VAL A 204 10.05 0.45 -14.90
CA VAL A 204 11.44 0.76 -14.54
C VAL A 204 12.13 -0.27 -13.63
N ALA A 205 11.38 -1.09 -12.90
CA ALA A 205 11.88 -2.01 -11.88
C ALA A 205 12.90 -3.05 -12.39
N ASN A 206 12.70 -3.57 -13.61
CA ASN A 206 13.63 -4.52 -14.23
C ASN A 206 14.70 -3.86 -15.13
N SER A 207 14.70 -2.54 -15.24
CA SER A 207 15.57 -1.78 -16.13
C SER A 207 16.36 -0.70 -15.37
N THR A 208 16.03 0.57 -15.56
CA THR A 208 16.82 1.72 -15.08
C THR A 208 16.76 1.91 -13.57
N GLY A 209 15.74 1.40 -12.89
CA GLY A 209 15.61 1.53 -11.43
C GLY A 209 16.23 0.39 -10.64
N TYR A 210 16.62 -0.70 -11.32
CA TYR A 210 17.18 -1.87 -10.65
C TYR A 210 18.57 -1.61 -10.09
N ILE A 211 18.70 -1.81 -8.78
CA ILE A 211 19.95 -1.99 -8.07
C ILE A 211 19.78 -3.25 -7.23
N ASN A 212 20.85 -4.04 -7.04
CA ASN A 212 20.77 -5.23 -6.19
C ASN A 212 20.27 -4.85 -4.79
N PRO A 213 19.13 -5.41 -4.33
CA PRO A 213 18.54 -5.04 -3.05
C PRO A 213 19.34 -5.54 -1.84
N GLY A 214 20.29 -6.47 -2.03
CA GLY A 214 20.96 -7.21 -0.97
C GLY A 214 20.19 -8.47 -0.59
N LEU A 215 20.49 -9.01 0.58
CA LEU A 215 19.89 -10.22 1.12
C LEU A 215 19.04 -9.87 2.33
N PHE A 216 17.78 -10.28 2.32
CA PHE A 216 16.83 -10.08 3.41
C PHE A 216 16.86 -11.27 4.36
N HIS A 217 17.22 -11.04 5.60
CA HIS A 217 17.30 -12.05 6.66
C HIS A 217 16.11 -11.90 7.59
N THR A 218 15.26 -12.91 7.67
CA THR A 218 14.11 -12.93 8.59
C THR A 218 14.34 -13.96 9.69
N ALA A 219 14.37 -13.51 10.95
CA ALA A 219 14.48 -14.38 12.10
C ALA A 219 13.23 -14.29 12.98
N LYS A 220 12.83 -15.43 13.54
CA LYS A 220 11.69 -15.53 14.45
C LYS A 220 12.14 -15.66 15.90
N MET A 221 11.80 -14.66 16.71
CA MET A 221 11.94 -14.70 18.16
C MET A 221 10.71 -15.40 18.74
N SER A 222 10.87 -16.63 19.25
CA SER A 222 9.78 -17.42 19.83
C SER A 222 9.87 -17.51 21.36
N GLY A 223 8.77 -17.93 22.00
CA GLY A 223 8.71 -18.11 23.46
C GLY A 223 8.59 -16.79 24.23
N LEU A 224 8.16 -15.72 23.56
CA LEU A 224 7.98 -14.42 24.16
C LEU A 224 6.77 -14.44 25.11
N GLN A 225 6.93 -13.80 26.26
CA GLN A 225 5.83 -13.59 27.19
C GLN A 225 5.06 -12.32 26.80
N PRO A 226 3.72 -12.30 26.88
CA PRO A 226 2.94 -11.09 26.63
C PRO A 226 3.34 -9.95 27.58
N ASP A 227 3.05 -8.70 27.16
CA ASP A 227 3.33 -7.48 27.93
C ASP A 227 4.76 -7.41 28.56
N THR A 228 5.76 -7.94 27.85
CA THR A 228 7.14 -8.04 28.35
C THR A 228 8.09 -7.29 27.43
N ARG A 229 9.02 -6.53 28.02
CA ARG A 229 10.10 -5.87 27.29
C ARG A 229 11.17 -6.89 26.90
N TYR A 230 11.55 -6.87 25.62
CA TYR A 230 12.67 -7.61 25.10
C TYR A 230 13.68 -6.66 24.46
N TYR A 231 14.95 -6.89 24.78
CA TYR A 231 16.10 -6.30 24.12
C TYR A 231 16.58 -7.28 23.06
N TYR A 232 17.04 -6.78 21.92
CA TYR A 232 17.49 -7.63 20.82
C TYR A 232 18.56 -6.94 19.97
N ALA A 233 19.37 -7.76 19.31
CA ALA A 233 20.31 -7.36 18.28
C ALA A 233 20.33 -8.43 17.18
N TYR A 234 20.56 -8.02 15.94
CA TYR A 234 20.57 -8.90 14.77
C TYR A 234 21.85 -8.70 13.96
N GLY A 235 22.32 -9.74 13.28
CA GLY A 235 23.52 -9.66 12.46
C GLY A 235 24.28 -10.97 12.40
N ASP A 236 25.60 -10.87 12.39
CA ASP A 236 26.51 -11.98 12.14
C ASP A 236 27.74 -11.90 13.05
N GLU A 237 28.29 -13.04 13.45
CA GLU A 237 29.55 -13.09 14.21
C GLU A 237 30.75 -12.64 13.37
N GLU A 238 30.71 -12.85 12.05
CA GLU A 238 31.77 -12.47 11.12
C GLU A 238 31.70 -11.00 10.73
N TYR A 239 30.49 -10.49 10.49
CA TYR A 239 30.25 -9.13 9.94
C TYR A 239 29.78 -8.10 10.96
N GLY A 240 29.52 -8.52 12.20
CA GLY A 240 29.04 -7.67 13.28
C GLY A 240 27.53 -7.69 13.46
N PHE A 241 27.10 -7.15 14.59
CA PHE A 241 25.70 -7.03 14.98
C PHE A 241 25.24 -5.57 14.90
N SER A 242 23.94 -5.39 14.74
CA SER A 242 23.26 -4.12 14.95
C SER A 242 23.50 -3.59 16.37
N GLU A 243 23.27 -2.29 16.56
CA GLU A 243 23.04 -1.75 17.89
C GLU A 243 21.86 -2.47 18.58
N GLU A 244 21.89 -2.51 19.91
CA GLU A 244 20.81 -3.10 20.69
C GLU A 244 19.56 -2.22 20.62
N SER A 245 18.42 -2.81 20.27
CA SER A 245 17.11 -2.17 20.33
C SER A 245 16.19 -2.92 21.30
N SER A 246 15.00 -2.37 21.56
CA SER A 246 14.00 -3.05 22.39
C SER A 246 12.57 -2.77 21.95
N PHE A 247 11.68 -3.72 22.21
CA PHE A 247 10.23 -3.60 22.03
C PHE A 247 9.50 -4.21 23.23
N VAL A 248 8.20 -3.93 23.37
CA VAL A 248 7.31 -4.61 24.32
C VAL A 248 6.29 -5.41 23.51
N THR A 249 6.16 -6.69 23.81
CA THR A 249 5.10 -7.53 23.22
C THR A 249 3.71 -7.03 23.62
N ALA A 250 2.72 -7.21 22.75
CA ALA A 250 1.35 -6.84 23.05
C ALA A 250 0.79 -7.55 24.31
N PRO A 251 -0.16 -6.94 25.04
CA PRO A 251 -0.98 -7.67 26.00
C PRO A 251 -1.81 -8.74 25.27
N PRO A 252 -2.20 -9.83 25.96
CA PRO A 252 -2.99 -10.88 25.34
C PRO A 252 -4.40 -10.38 24.97
N PRO A 253 -5.05 -10.96 23.94
CA PRO A 253 -6.45 -10.71 23.63
C PRO A 253 -7.34 -10.93 24.85
N GLY A 254 -8.35 -10.07 25.01
CA GLY A 254 -9.20 -10.07 26.19
C GLY A 254 -8.66 -9.29 27.39
N SER A 255 -7.41 -8.79 27.35
CA SER A 255 -6.86 -7.93 28.41
C SER A 255 -7.57 -6.58 28.51
N ASP A 256 -7.66 -6.03 29.73
CA ASP A 256 -8.12 -4.66 30.01
C ASP A 256 -7.02 -3.60 29.75
N ALA A 257 -5.79 -4.02 29.42
CA ALA A 257 -4.69 -3.11 29.16
C ALA A 257 -4.96 -2.22 27.95
N THR A 258 -4.60 -0.94 28.07
CA THR A 258 -4.61 -0.02 26.93
C THR A 258 -3.44 -0.33 25.99
N VAL A 259 -3.75 -0.50 24.71
CA VAL A 259 -2.77 -0.56 23.62
C VAL A 259 -2.70 0.79 22.91
N LYS A 260 -1.55 1.10 22.32
CA LYS A 260 -1.34 2.31 21.53
C LYS A 260 -0.96 1.96 20.11
N LEU A 261 -1.44 2.76 19.15
CA LEU A 261 -1.13 2.58 17.75
C LEU A 261 -0.83 3.90 17.07
N LEU A 262 0.01 3.80 16.04
CA LEU A 262 0.13 4.83 15.01
C LEU A 262 -0.38 4.22 13.70
N ALA A 263 -1.30 4.88 13.01
CA ALA A 263 -1.78 4.45 11.70
C ALA A 263 -1.50 5.50 10.64
N ILE A 264 -0.97 5.06 9.50
CA ILE A 264 -0.58 5.87 8.35
C ILE A 264 -0.99 5.19 7.04
N ALA A 265 -1.08 5.97 5.97
CA ALA A 265 -1.10 5.52 4.59
C ALA A 265 -0.43 6.58 3.70
N ASP A 266 0.16 6.16 2.57
CA ASP A 266 0.70 7.09 1.57
C ASP A 266 1.86 7.94 2.13
N LEU A 267 2.78 7.30 2.87
CA LEU A 267 3.88 8.02 3.52
C LEU A 267 4.97 8.44 2.54
N GLY A 268 5.46 7.49 1.73
CA GLY A 268 6.62 7.70 0.87
C GLY A 268 7.94 7.92 1.60
N PHE A 269 8.95 8.35 0.86
CA PHE A 269 10.27 8.67 1.41
C PHE A 269 10.72 10.07 1.01
N CYS A 270 11.72 10.59 1.71
CA CYS A 270 12.39 11.81 1.32
C CYS A 270 13.83 11.87 1.87
N GLU A 271 14.72 12.50 1.10
CA GLU A 271 16.14 12.65 1.42
C GLU A 271 16.36 13.76 2.46
N GLU A 272 16.97 13.42 3.60
CA GLU A 272 17.26 14.40 4.66
C GLU A 272 18.25 15.49 4.21
N ASP A 273 19.10 15.19 3.23
CA ASP A 273 20.02 16.17 2.67
C ASP A 273 19.38 17.08 1.60
N GLY A 274 18.10 16.87 1.26
CA GLY A 274 17.39 17.64 0.23
C GLY A 274 17.74 17.26 -1.21
N SER A 275 18.45 16.14 -1.42
CA SER A 275 18.70 15.63 -2.77
C SER A 275 17.42 15.17 -3.47
N MET A 276 17.42 15.28 -4.79
CA MET A 276 16.36 14.76 -5.65
C MET A 276 16.62 13.30 -6.01
N THR A 277 15.55 12.50 -6.08
CA THR A 277 15.57 11.08 -6.49
C THR A 277 14.72 10.87 -7.74
N TRP A 278 14.74 9.68 -8.34
CA TRP A 278 13.93 9.32 -9.50
C TRP A 278 12.71 8.51 -9.06
N PRO A 279 11.49 8.77 -9.57
CA PRO A 279 11.13 9.55 -10.76
C PRO A 279 10.91 11.07 -10.54
N GLY A 280 11.53 11.67 -9.53
CA GLY A 280 11.37 13.09 -9.21
C GLY A 280 10.39 13.30 -8.07
N ASN A 281 10.40 12.42 -7.05
CA ASN A 281 9.53 12.53 -5.89
C ASN A 281 9.64 13.95 -5.31
N TYR A 282 8.52 14.65 -5.47
CA TYR A 282 8.39 16.08 -5.28
C TYR A 282 8.72 16.44 -3.83
N PRO A 283 9.38 17.57 -3.60
CA PRO A 283 9.28 18.19 -2.30
C PRO A 283 7.83 18.68 -2.13
N ASN A 284 7.15 18.17 -1.11
CA ASN A 284 5.73 18.43 -0.86
C ASN A 284 5.48 19.92 -0.62
N ALA A 285 4.34 20.42 -1.12
CA ALA A 285 3.84 21.75 -0.83
C ALA A 285 2.87 21.71 0.36
N VAL A 286 3.02 22.60 1.34
CA VAL A 286 2.04 22.81 2.41
C VAL A 286 1.59 24.27 2.39
N ALA A 287 0.28 24.51 2.36
CA ALA A 287 -0.28 25.80 2.74
C ALA A 287 -0.25 25.91 4.27
N VAL A 288 0.41 26.94 4.80
CA VAL A 288 0.39 27.27 6.23
C VAL A 288 -0.62 28.40 6.39
N GLU A 289 -1.86 28.13 6.82
CA GLU A 289 -2.76 29.03 7.58
C GLU A 289 -3.93 28.22 8.22
N PRO A 290 -4.59 28.69 9.29
CA PRO A 290 -5.68 27.97 9.96
C PRO A 290 -7.10 28.30 9.42
N VAL A 291 -7.93 27.26 9.44
CA VAL A 291 -9.31 26.96 8.97
C VAL A 291 -10.42 28.04 8.92
N GLY A 292 -11.22 27.99 7.83
CA GLY A 292 -12.63 28.40 7.69
C GLY A 292 -13.39 28.07 6.36
N THR A 293 -14.19 26.97 6.33
CA THR A 293 -15.30 26.63 5.38
C THR A 293 -15.01 26.34 3.89
N ASP A 294 -15.86 25.48 3.28
CA ASP A 294 -15.81 24.79 1.96
C ASP A 294 -15.17 25.48 0.75
N VAL A 295 -15.11 26.81 0.70
CA VAL A 295 -14.47 27.57 -0.39
C VAL A 295 -12.95 27.69 -0.19
N GLU A 296 -12.45 27.56 1.04
CA GLU A 296 -11.03 27.67 1.37
C GLU A 296 -10.21 26.46 0.90
N ILE A 297 -10.75 25.22 0.94
CA ILE A 297 -10.01 23.99 0.60
C ILE A 297 -9.44 24.03 -0.83
N ILE A 298 -10.25 24.41 -1.83
CA ILE A 298 -9.75 24.56 -3.20
C ILE A 298 -8.73 25.68 -3.29
N SER A 299 -8.97 26.81 -2.60
CA SER A 299 -8.04 27.93 -2.60
C SER A 299 -6.71 27.57 -1.95
N GLU A 300 -6.69 26.72 -0.91
CA GLU A 300 -5.49 26.23 -0.24
C GLU A 300 -4.72 25.24 -1.10
N VAL A 301 -5.41 24.28 -1.74
CA VAL A 301 -4.79 23.35 -2.71
C VAL A 301 -4.23 24.13 -3.90
N GLN A 302 -4.97 25.10 -4.43
CA GLN A 302 -4.52 25.96 -5.53
C GLN A 302 -3.43 26.96 -5.11
N ASN A 303 -3.44 27.47 -3.88
CA ASN A 303 -2.42 28.38 -3.35
C ASN A 303 -1.15 27.62 -3.00
N ALA A 304 -1.23 26.41 -2.43
CA ALA A 304 -0.08 25.52 -2.24
C ALA A 304 0.59 25.18 -3.59
N LEU A 305 -0.21 25.04 -4.64
CA LEU A 305 0.25 24.90 -6.03
C LEU A 305 0.86 26.17 -6.63
N HIS A 306 0.25 27.33 -6.40
CA HIS A 306 0.64 28.60 -7.01
C HIS A 306 1.78 29.30 -6.27
N MET A 307 1.93 29.07 -4.96
CA MET A 307 3.02 29.59 -4.15
C MET A 307 4.26 28.72 -4.39
N GLY A 308 5.06 29.11 -5.37
CA GLY A 308 6.28 28.41 -5.75
C GLY A 308 7.12 27.93 -4.56
N TRP A 309 7.33 26.60 -4.53
CA TRP A 309 8.47 25.86 -3.99
C TRP A 309 9.07 26.37 -2.67
N VAL A 310 8.39 26.12 -1.56
CA VAL A 310 9.12 25.78 -0.33
C VAL A 310 9.19 24.27 -0.30
N ASN A 311 10.38 23.73 -0.56
CA ASN A 311 10.57 22.29 -0.61
C ASN A 311 10.44 21.69 0.80
N TYR A 312 9.32 21.04 1.11
CA TYR A 312 9.12 20.42 2.43
C TYR A 312 9.03 18.89 2.33
N CYS A 313 9.73 18.22 3.23
CA CYS A 313 9.93 16.77 3.23
C CYS A 313 8.87 16.10 4.13
N ALA A 314 7.59 16.11 3.72
CA ALA A 314 6.50 15.75 4.65
C ALA A 314 6.63 14.33 5.22
N ALA A 315 7.02 13.35 4.40
CA ALA A 315 7.29 11.99 4.86
C ALA A 315 8.28 11.92 6.02
N LEU A 316 9.42 12.63 5.92
CA LEU A 316 10.43 12.71 6.97
C LEU A 316 9.89 13.39 8.22
N ILE A 317 9.04 14.40 8.05
CA ILE A 317 8.53 15.15 9.20
C ILE A 317 7.48 14.31 9.94
N THR A 318 6.59 13.66 9.20
CA THR A 318 5.65 12.68 9.76
C THR A 318 6.40 11.58 10.50
N ALA A 319 7.44 10.99 9.90
CA ALA A 319 8.27 9.99 10.55
C ALA A 319 8.95 10.52 11.82
N LYS A 320 9.50 11.74 11.80
CA LYS A 320 10.10 12.39 12.98
C LYS A 320 9.05 12.65 14.06
N ARG A 321 7.84 13.08 13.70
CA ARG A 321 6.75 13.34 14.63
C ARG A 321 6.25 12.05 15.29
N MET A 322 6.04 10.99 14.51
CA MET A 322 5.71 9.66 15.03
C MET A 322 6.75 9.15 16.04
N GLN A 323 8.03 9.52 15.91
CA GLN A 323 9.08 9.12 16.86
C GLN A 323 8.90 9.75 18.25
N GLU A 324 8.15 10.85 18.35
CA GLU A 324 7.80 11.49 19.63
C GLU A 324 6.62 10.76 20.32
N ASP A 325 5.75 10.14 19.53
CA ASP A 325 4.53 9.47 20.01
C ASP A 325 4.70 7.96 20.27
N ILE A 326 5.73 7.35 19.71
CA ILE A 326 6.05 5.95 19.97
C ILE A 326 6.47 5.75 21.44
N ASP A 327 5.82 4.79 22.10
CA ASP A 327 6.33 4.19 23.32
C ASP A 327 6.63 2.71 23.10
N GLY A 328 7.23 2.06 24.09
CA GLY A 328 7.60 0.64 23.97
C GLY A 328 6.44 -0.31 23.65
N ARG A 329 5.16 0.11 23.77
CA ARG A 329 3.95 -0.70 23.55
C ARG A 329 3.20 -0.32 22.27
N THR A 330 3.77 0.54 21.44
CA THR A 330 3.11 1.05 20.24
C THR A 330 3.16 0.02 19.09
N LEU A 331 2.05 -0.13 18.37
CA LEU A 331 1.99 -0.82 17.07
C LEU A 331 1.93 0.22 15.94
N ILE A 332 2.62 0.00 14.84
CA ILE A 332 2.49 0.84 13.65
C ILE A 332 1.75 0.05 12.56
N VAL A 333 0.72 0.67 11.99
CA VAL A 333 -0.09 0.11 10.89
C VAL A 333 0.05 1.04 9.67
N HIS A 334 0.44 0.48 8.51
CA HIS A 334 0.62 1.22 7.26
C HIS A 334 -0.25 0.64 6.13
N ASN A 335 -1.29 1.35 5.73
CA ASN A 335 -2.28 0.82 4.80
C ASN A 335 -2.02 1.23 3.34
N GLY A 336 -0.91 0.73 2.78
CA GLY A 336 -0.55 0.87 1.37
C GLY A 336 0.16 2.17 1.01
N ASP A 337 0.71 2.15 -0.21
CA ASP A 337 1.58 3.18 -0.79
C ASP A 337 2.73 3.54 0.14
N VAL A 338 3.59 2.53 0.30
CA VAL A 338 4.55 2.49 1.40
C VAL A 338 5.68 3.47 1.15
N SER A 339 6.41 3.29 0.04
CA SER A 339 7.61 4.08 -0.25
C SER A 339 7.48 4.96 -1.49
N TYR A 340 6.61 4.63 -2.46
CA TYR A 340 6.67 5.19 -3.82
C TYR A 340 8.06 5.01 -4.46
N ALA A 341 8.70 3.86 -4.24
CA ALA A 341 9.91 3.49 -4.95
C ALA A 341 9.64 3.28 -6.44
N GLU A 342 8.48 2.71 -6.80
CA GLU A 342 7.99 2.57 -8.17
C GLU A 342 9.04 1.99 -9.14
N GLY A 343 9.77 0.97 -8.67
CA GLY A 343 10.83 0.30 -9.43
C GLY A 343 12.22 0.89 -9.25
N PHE A 344 12.38 2.05 -8.61
CA PHE A 344 13.68 2.57 -8.20
C PHE A 344 14.05 2.03 -6.81
N VAL A 345 14.80 0.92 -6.79
CA VAL A 345 15.19 0.21 -5.54
C VAL A 345 15.85 1.12 -4.50
N TYR A 346 16.47 2.21 -4.95
CA TYR A 346 17.03 3.23 -4.08
C TYR A 346 16.00 3.82 -3.10
N GLY A 347 14.77 4.10 -3.56
CA GLY A 347 13.69 4.67 -2.74
C GLY A 347 13.35 3.81 -1.53
N TRP A 348 13.32 2.48 -1.70
CA TRP A 348 13.15 1.54 -0.59
C TRP A 348 14.24 1.66 0.48
N ASN A 349 15.50 1.91 0.09
CA ASN A 349 16.59 2.05 1.06
C ASN A 349 16.44 3.35 1.87
N ILE A 350 16.05 4.45 1.23
CA ILE A 350 15.81 5.73 1.91
C ILE A 350 14.62 5.63 2.85
N PHE A 351 13.54 5.01 2.39
CA PHE A 351 12.37 4.74 3.21
C PHE A 351 12.74 3.98 4.50
N MET A 352 13.50 2.89 4.37
CA MET A 352 13.86 2.06 5.52
C MET A 352 14.84 2.74 6.48
N ASP A 353 15.75 3.60 5.98
CA ASP A 353 16.60 4.43 6.84
C ASP A 353 15.77 5.46 7.63
N MET A 354 14.86 6.15 6.94
CA MET A 354 13.94 7.13 7.54
C MET A 354 13.04 6.51 8.62
N MET A 355 12.48 5.33 8.35
CA MET A 355 11.58 4.62 9.26
C MET A 355 12.32 3.82 10.34
N GLY A 356 13.62 3.56 10.17
CA GLY A 356 14.44 2.73 11.06
C GLY A 356 14.28 3.05 12.55
N PRO A 357 14.31 4.33 12.99
CA PRO A 357 14.11 4.68 14.39
C PRO A 357 12.73 4.32 14.97
N LEU A 358 11.71 4.09 14.13
CA LEU A 358 10.37 3.67 14.54
C LEU A 358 10.25 2.15 14.56
N VAL A 359 10.54 1.53 13.41
CA VAL A 359 10.20 0.12 13.15
C VAL A 359 11.16 -0.87 13.83
N GLN A 360 12.27 -0.38 14.38
CA GLN A 360 13.13 -1.15 15.29
C GLN A 360 12.59 -1.19 16.72
N ARG A 361 11.62 -0.35 17.09
CA ARG A 361 11.07 -0.23 18.45
C ARG A 361 9.60 -0.62 18.55
N ALA A 362 8.85 -0.51 17.46
CA ALA A 362 7.46 -0.92 17.33
C ALA A 362 7.30 -1.92 16.18
N PRO A 363 6.48 -2.97 16.34
CA PRO A 363 6.13 -3.83 15.21
C PRO A 363 5.38 -3.02 14.15
N TYR A 364 5.71 -3.31 12.89
CA TYR A 364 5.23 -2.59 11.72
C TYR A 364 4.44 -3.53 10.81
N MET A 365 3.14 -3.26 10.67
CA MET A 365 2.19 -4.11 9.94
C MET A 365 1.68 -3.36 8.72
N LEU A 366 1.73 -3.98 7.54
CA LEU A 366 1.47 -3.30 6.27
C LEU A 366 0.49 -4.05 5.37
N THR A 367 -0.32 -3.30 4.63
CA THR A 367 -0.97 -3.76 3.38
C THR A 367 -0.33 -3.10 2.17
N PRO A 368 -0.37 -3.74 0.99
CA PRO A 368 0.11 -3.13 -0.24
C PRO A 368 -0.89 -2.11 -0.78
N GLY A 369 -0.38 -1.05 -1.40
CA GLY A 369 -1.17 -0.14 -2.25
C GLY A 369 -0.94 -0.38 -3.73
N ASN A 370 -1.47 0.51 -4.57
CA ASN A 370 -1.27 0.43 -6.01
C ASN A 370 0.19 0.64 -6.40
N HIS A 371 0.93 1.47 -5.68
CA HIS A 371 2.36 1.71 -5.92
C HIS A 371 3.25 0.53 -5.52
N GLU A 372 2.72 -0.48 -4.82
CA GLU A 372 3.42 -1.74 -4.60
C GLU A 372 3.02 -2.81 -5.62
N ARG A 373 1.75 -2.89 -6.02
CA ARG A 373 1.19 -4.10 -6.67
C ARG A 373 0.75 -3.93 -8.13
N ASP A 374 0.34 -2.73 -8.57
CA ASP A 374 -0.32 -2.57 -9.87
C ASP A 374 0.66 -2.69 -11.04
N TRP A 375 0.47 -3.75 -11.84
CA TRP A 375 1.17 -3.95 -13.10
C TRP A 375 0.38 -4.86 -14.05
N PRO A 376 0.31 -4.57 -15.37
CA PRO A 376 -0.60 -5.27 -16.26
C PRO A 376 -0.20 -6.75 -16.47
N GLY A 377 -1.19 -7.64 -16.46
CA GLY A 377 -1.01 -9.07 -16.70
C GLY A 377 -0.42 -9.84 -15.53
N THR A 378 -0.48 -9.28 -14.33
CA THR A 378 0.11 -9.87 -13.11
C THR A 378 -0.93 -10.36 -12.10
N GLY A 379 -2.22 -10.31 -12.43
CA GLY A 379 -3.29 -10.66 -11.49
C GLY A 379 -3.82 -9.49 -10.65
N THR A 380 -3.33 -8.26 -10.89
CA THR A 380 -4.01 -7.06 -10.38
C THR A 380 -5.43 -6.98 -10.94
N ARG A 381 -6.37 -6.46 -10.14
CA ARG A 381 -7.73 -6.15 -10.59
C ARG A 381 -7.75 -5.10 -11.71
N PHE A 382 -6.73 -4.24 -11.79
CA PHE A 382 -6.70 -3.08 -12.69
C PHE A 382 -5.95 -3.34 -14.01
N ASP A 383 -6.25 -4.47 -14.65
CA ASP A 383 -5.67 -4.83 -15.96
C ASP A 383 -6.26 -4.01 -17.13
N PHE A 384 -7.43 -3.36 -16.96
CA PHE A 384 -8.07 -2.57 -18.00
C PHE A 384 -8.87 -1.35 -17.47
N PRO A 385 -8.45 -0.10 -17.76
CA PRO A 385 -7.19 0.26 -18.41
C PRO A 385 -5.99 -0.18 -17.55
N PRO A 386 -4.85 -0.56 -18.17
CA PRO A 386 -3.72 -1.14 -17.46
C PRO A 386 -3.09 -0.12 -16.50
N ALA A 387 -3.18 -0.37 -15.19
CA ALA A 387 -2.46 0.37 -14.16
C ALA A 387 -0.97 -0.03 -14.15
N ARG A 388 -0.08 0.93 -13.88
CA ARG A 388 1.38 0.74 -13.92
C ARG A 388 2.09 1.37 -12.72
N ASP A 389 1.33 1.62 -11.67
CA ASP A 389 1.71 2.50 -10.56
C ASP A 389 2.91 1.93 -9.79
N SER A 390 3.07 0.61 -9.76
CA SER A 390 4.25 -0.03 -9.14
C SER A 390 5.56 0.14 -9.89
N GLY A 391 5.54 0.74 -11.10
CA GLY A 391 6.73 0.86 -11.94
C GLY A 391 7.37 -0.48 -12.34
N GLY A 392 6.62 -1.58 -12.24
CA GLY A 392 7.06 -2.93 -12.61
C GLY A 392 7.43 -3.82 -11.42
N GLU A 393 7.31 -3.33 -10.18
CA GLU A 393 7.59 -4.13 -8.98
C GLU A 393 6.57 -5.25 -8.75
N CYS A 394 5.31 -5.03 -9.14
CA CYS A 394 4.24 -6.04 -9.14
C CYS A 394 4.11 -6.87 -7.85
N GLY A 395 4.29 -6.24 -6.69
CA GLY A 395 4.19 -6.84 -5.36
C GLY A 395 5.47 -7.53 -4.88
N VAL A 396 6.43 -7.83 -5.77
CA VAL A 396 7.62 -8.63 -5.41
C VAL A 396 8.49 -7.91 -4.40
N ALA A 397 8.75 -6.60 -4.59
CA ALA A 397 9.56 -5.84 -3.64
C ALA A 397 8.89 -5.75 -2.27
N PHE A 398 7.57 -5.55 -2.22
CA PHE A 398 6.78 -5.51 -0.98
C PHE A 398 6.84 -6.85 -0.23
N ASP A 399 6.48 -7.96 -0.89
CA ASP A 399 6.47 -9.31 -0.30
C ASP A 399 7.82 -9.71 0.29
N LYS A 400 8.93 -9.36 -0.39
CA LYS A 400 10.27 -9.71 0.07
C LYS A 400 10.79 -8.82 1.19
N ARG A 401 10.40 -7.55 1.22
CA ARG A 401 10.88 -6.56 2.20
C ARG A 401 10.09 -6.53 3.49
N PHE A 402 8.88 -7.09 3.52
CA PHE A 402 8.01 -7.04 4.69
C PHE A 402 7.41 -8.42 4.97
N PRO A 403 7.85 -9.11 6.04
CA PRO A 403 7.42 -10.47 6.33
C PRO A 403 6.06 -10.49 7.04
N MET A 404 5.02 -10.05 6.34
CA MET A 404 3.64 -10.09 6.84
C MET A 404 3.16 -11.54 6.98
N PRO A 405 2.20 -11.84 7.88
CA PRO A 405 1.69 -13.20 8.10
C PRO A 405 0.72 -13.65 6.99
N LEU A 406 1.19 -13.59 5.75
CA LEU A 406 0.42 -13.87 4.54
C LEU A 406 0.05 -15.36 4.44
N GLN A 407 -1.10 -15.63 3.80
CA GLN A 407 -1.60 -16.99 3.58
C GLN A 407 -0.87 -17.75 2.45
N GLY A 408 -0.01 -17.05 1.72
CA GLY A 408 0.75 -17.58 0.60
C GLY A 408 1.22 -16.46 -0.33
N ARG A 409 1.93 -16.83 -1.38
CA ARG A 409 2.32 -15.90 -2.46
C ARG A 409 1.08 -15.33 -3.13
N ASP A 410 1.09 -14.04 -3.43
CA ASP A 410 -0.03 -13.33 -4.10
C ASP A 410 -1.34 -13.38 -3.29
N LYS A 411 -1.22 -13.54 -1.96
CA LYS A 411 -2.32 -13.54 -0.99
C LYS A 411 -2.04 -12.54 0.10
N GLU A 412 -1.97 -11.28 -0.31
CA GLU A 412 -1.55 -10.12 0.49
C GLU A 412 -2.66 -9.63 1.45
N TRP A 413 -3.32 -10.59 2.11
CA TRP A 413 -4.37 -10.37 3.11
C TRP A 413 -4.15 -11.29 4.31
N TYR A 414 -4.38 -10.76 5.51
CA TYR A 414 -4.13 -11.44 6.78
C TYR A 414 -4.87 -10.76 7.93
N SER A 415 -4.93 -11.43 9.08
CA SER A 415 -5.52 -10.88 10.30
C SER A 415 -4.66 -11.22 11.52
N PHE A 416 -4.80 -10.42 12.58
CA PHE A 416 -4.12 -10.67 13.85
C PHE A 416 -4.78 -9.90 15.00
N ASP A 417 -4.61 -10.40 16.22
CA ASP A 417 -5.12 -9.72 17.42
C ASP A 417 -4.03 -8.90 18.11
N HIS A 418 -4.38 -7.71 18.59
CA HIS A 418 -3.52 -6.82 19.37
C HIS A 418 -4.29 -6.26 20.57
N GLY A 419 -4.12 -6.89 21.74
CA GLY A 419 -4.91 -6.55 22.93
C GLY A 419 -6.43 -6.65 22.63
N PRO A 420 -7.23 -5.60 22.84
CA PRO A 420 -8.68 -5.63 22.63
C PRO A 420 -9.11 -5.50 21.16
N ILE A 421 -8.17 -5.44 20.21
CA ILE A 421 -8.45 -5.20 18.79
C ILE A 421 -8.15 -6.44 17.96
N HIS A 422 -9.08 -6.80 17.09
CA HIS A 422 -8.86 -7.68 15.95
C HIS A 422 -8.62 -6.84 14.69
N PHE A 423 -7.48 -7.04 14.02
CA PHE A 423 -7.13 -6.38 12.78
C PHE A 423 -7.44 -7.28 11.59
N LEU A 424 -8.20 -6.74 10.64
CA LEU A 424 -8.40 -7.30 9.30
C LEU A 424 -7.58 -6.46 8.31
N GLN A 425 -6.59 -7.05 7.64
CA GLN A 425 -5.74 -6.39 6.64
C GLN A 425 -5.92 -7.08 5.28
N PHE A 426 -6.27 -6.34 4.23
CA PHE A 426 -6.50 -6.94 2.91
C PHE A 426 -6.10 -6.03 1.74
N SER A 427 -5.88 -6.64 0.57
CA SER A 427 -5.39 -5.94 -0.62
C SER A 427 -6.55 -5.48 -1.51
N THR A 428 -6.58 -4.18 -1.80
CA THR A 428 -7.51 -3.60 -2.78
C THR A 428 -7.10 -3.80 -4.23
N GLU A 429 -5.88 -4.26 -4.45
CA GLU A 429 -5.30 -4.50 -5.78
C GLU A 429 -5.62 -5.92 -6.29
N HIS A 430 -6.15 -6.78 -5.41
CA HIS A 430 -6.66 -8.12 -5.74
C HIS A 430 -8.19 -8.14 -5.79
N ASP A 431 -8.77 -9.15 -6.43
CA ASP A 431 -10.22 -9.28 -6.50
C ASP A 431 -10.84 -9.49 -5.10
N PHE A 432 -11.68 -8.56 -4.67
CA PHE A 432 -12.44 -8.60 -3.41
C PHE A 432 -13.94 -8.81 -3.63
N ALA A 433 -14.38 -9.03 -4.88
CA ALA A 433 -15.80 -9.20 -5.19
C ALA A 433 -16.33 -10.56 -4.67
N PRO A 434 -17.64 -10.68 -4.44
CA PRO A 434 -18.26 -11.96 -4.09
C PRO A 434 -17.88 -13.06 -5.08
N GLY A 435 -17.40 -14.19 -4.55
CA GLY A 435 -16.89 -15.32 -5.34
C GLY A 435 -15.36 -15.39 -5.41
N SER A 436 -14.64 -14.31 -5.07
CA SER A 436 -13.18 -14.33 -5.00
C SER A 436 -12.66 -15.06 -3.76
N GLU A 437 -11.39 -15.51 -3.82
CA GLU A 437 -10.74 -16.15 -2.67
C GLU A 437 -10.64 -15.18 -1.48
N GLN A 438 -10.24 -13.93 -1.74
CA GLN A 438 -10.09 -12.90 -0.73
C GLN A 438 -11.44 -12.57 -0.07
N PHE A 439 -12.53 -12.43 -0.82
CA PHE A 439 -13.86 -12.23 -0.24
C PHE A 439 -14.25 -13.37 0.70
N ALA A 440 -14.06 -14.62 0.25
CA ALA A 440 -14.37 -15.79 1.07
C ALA A 440 -13.50 -15.87 2.33
N TRP A 441 -12.25 -15.42 2.25
CA TRP A 441 -11.36 -15.32 3.40
C TRP A 441 -11.81 -14.23 4.38
N ILE A 442 -12.10 -13.01 3.91
CA ILE A 442 -12.61 -11.89 4.73
C ILE A 442 -13.89 -12.31 5.47
N LEU A 443 -14.82 -12.97 4.79
CA LEU A 443 -16.05 -13.46 5.40
C LEU A 443 -15.76 -14.45 6.55
N ARG A 444 -14.88 -15.44 6.32
CA ARG A 444 -14.52 -16.43 7.35
C ARG A 444 -13.80 -15.80 8.54
N ASP A 445 -12.91 -14.85 8.27
CA ASP A 445 -12.17 -14.13 9.29
C ASP A 445 -13.11 -13.34 10.21
N LEU A 446 -13.99 -12.50 9.63
CA LEU A 446 -15.00 -11.75 10.38
C LEU A 446 -15.99 -12.65 11.15
N GLN A 447 -16.34 -13.82 10.60
CA GLN A 447 -17.16 -14.82 11.29
C GLN A 447 -16.47 -15.43 12.52
N SER A 448 -15.13 -15.51 12.50
CA SER A 448 -14.35 -16.14 13.56
C SER A 448 -14.14 -15.24 14.79
N VAL A 449 -14.37 -13.93 14.66
CA VAL A 449 -14.08 -12.96 15.73
C VAL A 449 -15.00 -13.12 16.93
N ASP A 450 -14.44 -13.49 18.08
CA ASP A 450 -15.13 -13.41 19.37
C ASP A 450 -15.06 -11.98 19.92
N ARG A 451 -16.14 -11.22 19.72
CA ARG A 451 -16.27 -9.83 20.20
C ARG A 451 -16.25 -9.67 21.71
N SER A 452 -16.35 -10.75 22.49
CA SER A 452 -16.11 -10.68 23.93
C SER A 452 -14.64 -10.72 24.31
N VAL A 453 -13.77 -11.18 23.41
CA VAL A 453 -12.31 -11.16 23.57
C VAL A 453 -11.72 -9.88 22.93
N THR A 454 -12.05 -9.65 21.66
CA THR A 454 -11.64 -8.46 20.88
C THR A 454 -12.88 -7.66 20.51
N PRO A 455 -13.36 -6.76 21.40
CA PRO A 455 -14.55 -5.97 21.11
C PRO A 455 -14.36 -5.08 19.88
N TRP A 456 -13.14 -4.65 19.58
CA TRP A 456 -12.85 -3.80 18.42
C TRP A 456 -12.45 -4.62 17.20
N VAL A 457 -13.08 -4.34 16.07
CA VAL A 457 -12.66 -4.83 14.75
C VAL A 457 -12.26 -3.63 13.90
N VAL A 458 -10.98 -3.57 13.55
CA VAL A 458 -10.39 -2.53 12.70
C VAL A 458 -9.99 -3.14 11.36
N ALA A 459 -10.54 -2.62 10.27
CA ALA A 459 -10.17 -3.05 8.92
C ALA A 459 -9.21 -2.04 8.27
N GLY A 460 -8.02 -2.50 7.89
CA GLY A 460 -7.02 -1.73 7.15
C GLY A 460 -6.87 -2.23 5.72
N PHE A 461 -6.92 -1.33 4.75
CA PHE A 461 -6.76 -1.62 3.32
C PHE A 461 -6.46 -0.31 2.59
N HIS A 462 -5.99 -0.35 1.34
CA HIS A 462 -5.43 0.85 0.72
C HIS A 462 -6.48 1.76 0.06
N ARG A 463 -7.16 1.32 -1.01
CA ARG A 463 -8.13 2.17 -1.73
C ARG A 463 -9.47 2.31 -0.99
N PRO A 464 -10.13 3.50 -1.00
CA PRO A 464 -11.15 3.86 -0.01
C PRO A 464 -12.57 3.29 -0.24
N PHE A 465 -13.28 3.03 0.87
CA PHE A 465 -14.75 2.79 0.86
C PHE A 465 -15.56 4.06 0.59
N TYR A 466 -15.10 5.18 1.13
CA TYR A 466 -15.71 6.49 1.02
C TYR A 466 -14.59 7.46 0.67
N THR A 467 -14.75 8.20 -0.41
CA THR A 467 -13.75 9.16 -0.91
C THR A 467 -14.36 10.55 -1.02
N ASP A 468 -13.53 11.55 -0.76
CA ASP A 468 -13.76 12.97 -1.07
C ASP A 468 -13.28 13.32 -2.48
N SER A 469 -12.62 12.40 -3.20
CA SER A 469 -12.18 12.59 -4.59
C SER A 469 -13.32 12.52 -5.61
N VAL A 470 -13.25 13.35 -6.65
CA VAL A 470 -14.12 13.30 -7.84
C VAL A 470 -13.46 12.63 -9.04
N TYR A 471 -12.29 12.00 -8.85
CA TYR A 471 -11.54 11.39 -9.93
C TYR A 471 -12.23 10.15 -10.47
N GLY A 472 -12.70 10.21 -11.72
CA GLY A 472 -13.02 9.07 -12.57
C GLY A 472 -14.17 8.14 -12.12
N ASN A 473 -15.13 7.89 -13.01
CA ASN A 473 -16.20 6.89 -12.78
C ASN A 473 -15.85 5.48 -13.31
N SER A 474 -14.65 5.28 -13.85
CA SER A 474 -14.16 3.96 -14.27
C SER A 474 -13.82 3.09 -13.06
N GLU A 475 -13.70 1.78 -13.24
CA GLU A 475 -13.29 0.88 -12.14
C GLU A 475 -11.95 1.26 -11.50
N SER A 476 -11.02 1.82 -12.28
CA SER A 476 -9.72 2.32 -11.82
C SER A 476 -9.73 3.79 -11.36
N GLY A 477 -10.87 4.48 -11.43
CA GLY A 477 -11.03 5.83 -10.90
C GLY A 477 -11.62 5.76 -9.49
N ASP A 478 -11.24 6.69 -8.62
CA ASP A 478 -11.61 6.72 -7.20
C ASP A 478 -13.12 6.54 -6.99
N VAL A 479 -13.95 7.25 -7.76
CA VAL A 479 -15.42 7.18 -7.61
C VAL A 479 -15.94 5.79 -7.99
N GLY A 480 -15.51 5.26 -9.14
CA GLY A 480 -15.94 3.94 -9.61
C GLY A 480 -15.41 2.81 -8.74
N PHE A 481 -14.18 2.91 -8.25
CA PHE A 481 -13.61 1.97 -7.29
C PHE A 481 -14.42 1.96 -5.98
N THR A 482 -14.66 3.14 -5.40
CA THR A 482 -15.43 3.31 -4.17
C THR A 482 -16.85 2.73 -4.31
N ASP A 483 -17.50 2.85 -5.47
CA ASP A 483 -18.77 2.16 -5.75
C ASP A 483 -18.61 0.62 -5.77
N ALA A 484 -17.58 0.10 -6.41
CA ALA A 484 -17.32 -1.34 -6.51
C ALA A 484 -17.02 -2.00 -5.16
N ILE A 485 -16.14 -1.40 -4.35
CA ILE A 485 -15.79 -1.95 -3.03
C ILE A 485 -16.97 -1.86 -2.06
N ARG A 486 -17.76 -0.78 -2.07
CA ARG A 486 -18.99 -0.70 -1.27
C ARG A 486 -20.01 -1.77 -1.67
N ALA A 487 -20.22 -1.96 -2.98
CA ALA A 487 -21.10 -3.01 -3.48
C ALA A 487 -20.68 -4.41 -3.01
N ALA A 488 -19.37 -4.68 -2.92
CA ALA A 488 -18.84 -5.96 -2.48
C ALA A 488 -18.88 -6.14 -0.94
N LEU A 489 -18.39 -5.17 -0.17
CA LEU A 489 -17.99 -5.39 1.22
C LEU A 489 -18.76 -4.53 2.25
N GLU A 490 -19.44 -3.45 1.87
CA GLU A 490 -20.06 -2.53 2.85
C GLU A 490 -21.12 -3.26 3.70
N ARG A 491 -21.97 -4.05 3.06
CA ARG A 491 -22.99 -4.85 3.75
C ARG A 491 -22.38 -5.90 4.68
N LEU A 492 -21.28 -6.52 4.25
CA LEU A 492 -20.55 -7.50 5.05
C LEU A 492 -19.99 -6.84 6.32
N PHE A 493 -19.33 -5.68 6.16
CA PHE A 493 -18.73 -4.93 7.27
C PHE A 493 -19.80 -4.41 8.23
N PHE A 494 -20.94 -3.98 7.68
CA PHE A 494 -22.10 -3.66 8.47
C PHE A 494 -22.58 -4.88 9.25
N GLN A 495 -22.82 -6.03 8.62
CA GLN A 495 -23.34 -7.23 9.28
C GLN A 495 -22.46 -7.73 10.43
N PHE A 496 -21.15 -7.75 10.24
CA PHE A 496 -20.19 -8.20 11.26
C PHE A 496 -19.75 -7.10 12.24
N GLN A 497 -20.36 -5.91 12.15
CA GLN A 497 -20.09 -4.76 13.01
C GLN A 497 -18.60 -4.40 13.06
N VAL A 498 -17.97 -4.28 11.89
CA VAL A 498 -16.66 -3.61 11.81
C VAL A 498 -16.81 -2.22 12.40
N ASP A 499 -15.90 -1.85 13.31
CA ASP A 499 -16.05 -0.61 14.09
C ASP A 499 -15.50 0.59 13.34
N VAL A 500 -14.30 0.42 12.78
CA VAL A 500 -13.64 1.46 12.01
C VAL A 500 -12.84 0.86 10.87
N THR A 501 -12.79 1.59 9.75
CA THR A 501 -11.87 1.29 8.65
C THR A 501 -10.83 2.40 8.52
N TRP A 502 -9.59 2.02 8.25
CA TRP A 502 -8.49 2.94 7.96
C TRP A 502 -7.97 2.65 6.56
N PHE A 503 -7.98 3.64 5.69
CA PHE A 503 -7.52 3.49 4.30
C PHE A 503 -6.82 4.74 3.79
N GLY A 504 -6.07 4.60 2.70
CA GLY A 504 -5.24 5.63 2.09
C GLY A 504 -5.68 6.00 0.68
N HIS A 505 -4.72 6.06 -0.23
CA HIS A 505 -4.82 6.28 -1.68
C HIS A 505 -5.19 7.71 -2.09
N VAL A 506 -6.20 8.27 -1.44
CA VAL A 506 -6.53 9.69 -1.62
C VAL A 506 -5.79 10.48 -0.54
N HIS A 507 -4.94 11.40 -0.98
CA HIS A 507 -3.96 12.07 -0.13
C HIS A 507 -4.59 13.23 0.65
N SER A 508 -5.53 12.90 1.52
CA SER A 508 -6.23 13.81 2.42
C SER A 508 -6.57 13.11 3.75
N TYR A 509 -7.12 13.87 4.69
CA TYR A 509 -7.78 13.32 5.86
C TYR A 509 -9.29 13.48 5.73
N SER A 510 -10.05 12.43 5.99
CA SER A 510 -11.48 12.56 6.26
C SER A 510 -11.99 11.48 7.22
N ARG A 511 -13.07 11.80 7.93
CA ARG A 511 -13.79 10.87 8.81
C ARG A 511 -15.29 10.99 8.62
N THR A 512 -15.96 9.85 8.49
CA THR A 512 -17.42 9.79 8.39
C THR A 512 -18.10 9.75 9.77
N CYS A 513 -19.39 10.07 9.82
CA CYS A 513 -20.27 9.55 10.87
C CYS A 513 -20.31 7.99 10.81
N PRO A 514 -20.90 7.29 11.80
CA PRO A 514 -21.28 5.89 11.63
C PRO A 514 -22.21 5.77 10.42
N VAL A 515 -21.73 5.24 9.30
CA VAL A 515 -22.42 5.36 8.01
C VAL A 515 -22.66 4.00 7.38
N PHE A 516 -23.84 3.85 6.76
CA PHE A 516 -24.18 2.71 5.94
C PHE A 516 -25.03 3.17 4.77
N GLN A 517 -24.66 2.78 3.55
CA GLN A 517 -25.32 3.20 2.32
C GLN A 517 -25.48 4.73 2.24
N ARG A 518 -24.42 5.47 2.59
CA ARG A 518 -24.38 6.95 2.62
C ARG A 518 -25.36 7.60 3.62
N ASN A 519 -25.95 6.86 4.55
CA ASN A 519 -26.81 7.40 5.60
C ASN A 519 -26.11 7.31 6.96
N CYS A 520 -26.10 8.41 7.73
CA CYS A 520 -25.64 8.38 9.11
C CYS A 520 -26.61 7.56 9.98
N MET A 521 -26.11 6.47 10.55
CA MET A 521 -26.86 5.54 11.40
C MET A 521 -26.81 5.92 12.89
N GLY A 522 -25.94 6.86 13.25
CA GLY A 522 -25.76 7.34 14.62
C GLY A 522 -25.24 6.28 15.58
N TYR A 523 -25.53 6.47 16.87
CA TYR A 523 -25.08 5.61 17.96
C TYR A 523 -26.28 4.97 18.64
N ALA A 524 -26.10 3.73 19.13
CA ALA A 524 -27.06 3.05 19.97
C ALA A 524 -27.16 3.73 21.35
N PRO A 525 -28.24 3.49 22.12
CA PRO A 525 -28.37 4.02 23.48
C PRO A 525 -27.23 3.64 24.44
N ASP A 526 -26.50 2.56 24.15
CA ASP A 526 -25.35 2.10 24.91
C ASP A 526 -24.02 2.78 24.52
N GLY A 527 -24.05 3.72 23.56
CA GLY A 527 -22.90 4.46 23.06
C GLY A 527 -22.14 3.80 21.91
N SER A 528 -22.49 2.56 21.53
CA SER A 528 -21.84 1.88 20.40
C SER A 528 -22.31 2.43 19.06
N ALA A 529 -21.42 2.46 18.06
CA ALA A 529 -21.76 2.93 16.72
C ALA A 529 -22.69 1.95 16.02
N ASN A 530 -23.77 2.45 15.39
CA ASN A 530 -24.73 1.59 14.69
C ASN A 530 -24.19 1.09 13.34
N ALA A 531 -23.13 1.69 12.80
CA ALA A 531 -22.45 1.31 11.56
C ALA A 531 -20.94 1.60 11.66
N PRO A 532 -20.11 1.05 10.76
CA PRO A 532 -18.69 1.38 10.73
C PRO A 532 -18.46 2.89 10.57
N VAL A 533 -17.42 3.40 11.22
CA VAL A 533 -16.84 4.70 10.92
C VAL A 533 -15.73 4.51 9.90
N HIS A 534 -15.68 5.32 8.85
CA HIS A 534 -14.64 5.23 7.83
C HIS A 534 -13.70 6.42 7.95
N MET A 535 -12.39 6.15 7.93
CA MET A 535 -11.34 7.17 7.99
C MET A 535 -10.38 7.04 6.81
N LEU A 536 -10.31 8.09 6.00
CA LEU A 536 -9.28 8.29 5.00
C LEU A 536 -8.07 8.92 5.68
N ILE A 537 -6.92 8.26 5.60
CA ILE A 537 -5.69 8.63 6.29
C ILE A 537 -4.48 8.72 5.35
N GLY A 538 -4.70 8.94 4.06
CA GLY A 538 -3.65 9.00 3.03
C GLY A 538 -2.81 10.28 3.01
N HIS A 539 -2.85 11.06 4.09
CA HIS A 539 -2.14 12.33 4.21
C HIS A 539 -0.78 12.18 4.89
N ALA A 540 -0.17 10.99 4.96
CA ALA A 540 1.05 10.80 5.75
C ALA A 540 2.29 11.45 5.13
N GLY A 541 2.39 11.52 3.80
CA GLY A 541 3.52 12.22 3.19
C GLY A 541 3.50 12.39 1.68
N ALA A 542 2.70 11.65 0.94
CA ALA A 542 2.55 11.85 -0.49
C ALA A 542 1.86 13.20 -0.82
N PRO A 543 2.14 13.83 -1.98
CA PRO A 543 1.56 15.13 -2.34
C PRO A 543 0.04 15.11 -2.38
N TYR A 544 -0.64 16.13 -1.82
CA TYR A 544 -2.10 16.16 -1.76
C TYR A 544 -2.79 15.91 -3.12
N SER A 545 -3.91 15.19 -3.09
CA SER A 545 -4.67 14.88 -4.29
C SER A 545 -5.32 16.14 -4.87
N TRP A 546 -5.17 16.35 -6.18
CA TRP A 546 -5.75 17.50 -6.89
C TRP A 546 -7.26 17.39 -7.17
N THR A 547 -7.84 16.24 -6.84
CA THR A 547 -9.18 15.81 -7.26
C THR A 547 -10.19 15.85 -6.13
N ILE A 548 -9.86 16.48 -5.00
CA ILE A 548 -10.74 16.57 -3.85
C ILE A 548 -11.93 17.46 -4.18
N SER A 549 -13.13 16.95 -3.90
CA SER A 549 -14.41 17.61 -4.09
C SER A 549 -14.52 18.85 -3.19
N PRO A 550 -14.99 19.99 -3.72
CA PRO A 550 -15.37 21.12 -2.87
C PRO A 550 -16.65 20.87 -2.08
N GLU A 551 -17.51 19.98 -2.57
CA GLU A 551 -18.73 19.60 -1.88
C GLU A 551 -18.42 18.43 -0.96
N THR A 552 -18.58 18.64 0.34
CA THR A 552 -18.43 17.60 1.35
C THR A 552 -19.80 16.96 1.61
N PRO A 553 -20.02 15.68 1.24
CA PRO A 553 -21.25 14.97 1.56
C PRO A 553 -21.58 15.02 3.06
N PRO A 554 -22.86 15.04 3.44
CA PRO A 554 -23.30 15.25 4.84
C PRO A 554 -22.89 14.12 5.80
N TYR A 555 -22.40 13.00 5.28
CA TYR A 555 -21.90 11.90 6.10
C TYR A 555 -20.42 12.04 6.49
N TYR A 556 -19.69 13.02 5.96
CA TYR A 556 -18.39 13.39 6.50
C TYR A 556 -18.56 14.35 7.68
N GLU A 557 -17.94 14.01 8.81
CA GLU A 557 -17.93 14.84 10.02
C GLU A 557 -16.65 15.66 10.16
N SER A 558 -15.55 15.22 9.53
CA SER A 558 -14.29 15.93 9.50
C SER A 558 -13.57 15.68 8.18
N VAL A 559 -12.97 16.74 7.62
CA VAL A 559 -12.12 16.72 6.43
C VAL A 559 -10.98 17.70 6.67
N ALA A 560 -9.75 17.33 6.36
CA ALA A 560 -8.59 18.20 6.49
C ALA A 560 -7.54 17.93 5.40
N ILE A 561 -6.92 18.99 4.89
CA ILE A 561 -5.81 18.93 3.92
C ILE A 561 -4.52 19.34 4.61
N GLN A 562 -4.02 18.46 5.47
CA GLN A 562 -2.78 18.66 6.21
C GLN A 562 -2.08 17.33 6.32
N HIS A 563 -0.74 17.30 6.23
CA HIS A 563 0.00 16.06 6.44
C HIS A 563 -0.06 15.61 7.90
N GLY A 564 -0.15 14.31 8.12
CA GLY A 564 -0.50 13.79 9.44
C GLY A 564 -0.59 12.28 9.54
N TYR A 565 -0.95 11.80 10.71
CA TYR A 565 -1.12 10.38 11.02
C TYR A 565 -2.16 10.22 12.12
N LEU A 566 -2.67 8.99 12.32
CA LEU A 566 -3.51 8.70 13.47
C LEU A 566 -2.68 8.27 14.68
N ARG A 567 -2.91 8.91 15.82
CA ARG A 567 -2.53 8.42 17.14
C ARG A 567 -3.75 7.78 17.81
N VAL A 568 -3.61 6.52 18.22
CA VAL A 568 -4.73 5.72 18.71
C VAL A 568 -4.42 5.13 20.09
N ALA A 569 -5.41 5.18 20.99
CA ALA A 569 -5.37 4.49 22.26
C ALA A 569 -6.64 3.64 22.43
N ALA A 570 -6.48 2.35 22.70
CA ALA A 570 -7.60 1.43 22.79
C ALA A 570 -7.53 0.54 24.04
N ASN A 571 -8.63 0.45 24.76
CA ASN A 571 -8.89 -0.60 25.76
C ASN A 571 -10.21 -1.30 25.40
N ARG A 572 -10.79 -2.13 26.26
CA ARG A 572 -12.00 -2.90 25.92
C ARG A 572 -13.28 -2.07 25.76
N THR A 573 -13.32 -0.83 26.25
CA THR A 573 -14.52 0.01 26.26
C THR A 573 -14.36 1.33 25.51
N SER A 574 -13.13 1.70 25.14
CA SER A 574 -12.81 2.92 24.40
C SER A 574 -11.80 2.65 23.30
N LEU A 575 -12.08 3.17 22.10
CA LEU A 575 -11.15 3.29 20.98
C LEU A 575 -11.07 4.78 20.60
N GLN A 576 -10.06 5.47 21.14
CA GLN A 576 -9.80 6.88 20.89
C GLN A 576 -8.81 7.03 19.73
N MET A 577 -9.16 7.88 18.77
CA MET A 577 -8.39 8.16 17.56
C MET A 577 -8.22 9.67 17.44
N GLU A 578 -6.98 10.11 17.28
CA GLU A 578 -6.60 11.51 17.06
C GLU A 578 -5.86 11.61 15.74
N ALA A 579 -6.34 12.44 14.81
CA ALA A 579 -5.56 12.82 13.65
C ALA A 579 -4.60 13.94 14.07
N VAL A 580 -3.30 13.71 13.89
CA VAL A 580 -2.23 14.61 14.34
C VAL A 580 -1.56 15.24 13.13
N ASN A 581 -1.45 16.56 13.11
CA ASN A 581 -0.68 17.30 12.10
C ASN A 581 0.82 17.03 12.29
N SER A 582 1.49 16.60 11.22
CA SER A 582 2.92 16.26 11.25
C SER A 582 3.82 17.47 11.53
N LEU A 583 3.48 18.65 11.01
CA LEU A 583 4.29 19.86 11.11
C LEU A 583 4.40 20.35 12.57
N ASP A 584 3.27 20.54 13.25
CA ASP A 584 3.23 21.18 14.57
C ASP A 584 2.75 20.28 15.72
N GLY A 585 2.25 19.08 15.42
CA GLY A 585 1.76 18.12 16.41
C GLY A 585 0.37 18.46 16.95
N THR A 586 -0.35 19.41 16.34
CA THR A 586 -1.72 19.73 16.73
C THR A 586 -2.67 18.59 16.37
N VAL A 587 -3.70 18.39 17.19
CA VAL A 587 -4.76 17.43 16.90
C VAL A 587 -5.80 18.10 16.00
N VAL A 588 -5.88 17.67 14.74
CA VAL A 588 -6.79 18.23 13.72
C VAL A 588 -8.20 17.67 13.84
N ASP A 589 -8.33 16.45 14.34
CA ASP A 589 -9.61 15.80 14.65
C ASP A 589 -9.43 14.78 15.78
N SER A 590 -10.47 14.61 16.59
CA SER A 590 -10.47 13.66 17.70
C SER A 590 -11.82 12.97 17.77
N HIS A 591 -11.79 11.64 17.76
CA HIS A 591 -12.98 10.81 17.81
C HIS A 591 -12.79 9.61 18.74
N THR A 592 -13.84 9.26 19.49
CA THR A 592 -13.81 8.11 20.40
C THR A 592 -15.03 7.24 20.18
N LEU A 593 -14.78 5.98 19.78
CA LEU A 593 -15.81 4.95 19.79
C LEU A 593 -15.88 4.32 21.19
N THR A 594 -17.08 4.13 21.71
CA THR A 594 -17.30 3.56 23.04
C THR A 594 -18.16 2.32 23.01
N LYS A 595 -17.89 1.40 23.93
CA LYS A 595 -18.70 0.21 24.20
C LYS A 595 -18.86 0.02 25.70
N PRO A 596 -20.04 -0.39 26.19
CA PRO A 596 -20.20 -0.74 27.60
C PRO A 596 -19.33 -1.94 27.97
N ALA A 597 -19.00 -2.07 29.25
CA ALA A 597 -18.27 -3.23 29.74
C ALA A 597 -19.05 -4.53 29.45
N GLY A 598 -18.38 -5.51 28.85
CA GLY A 598 -19.00 -6.79 28.47
C GLY A 598 -19.94 -6.69 27.26
N TRP A 599 -19.84 -5.63 26.45
CA TRP A 599 -20.61 -5.46 25.22
C TRP A 599 -20.59 -6.74 24.36
N ARG A 600 -21.75 -7.08 23.80
CA ARG A 600 -21.91 -8.16 22.84
C ARG A 600 -22.78 -7.68 21.68
N PRO A 601 -22.50 -8.14 20.46
CA PRO A 601 -23.29 -7.80 19.28
C PRO A 601 -24.73 -8.34 19.40
N ASP A 602 -25.74 -7.51 19.17
CA ASP A 602 -27.14 -7.97 18.97
C ASP A 602 -27.33 -8.38 17.50
N GLN A 603 -26.99 -9.63 17.21
CA GLN A 603 -27.09 -10.18 15.86
C GLN A 603 -28.52 -10.21 15.32
N ALA A 604 -29.52 -10.41 16.19
CA ALA A 604 -30.92 -10.51 15.78
C ALA A 604 -31.48 -9.15 15.34
N ALA A 605 -31.23 -8.09 16.12
CA ALA A 605 -31.61 -6.74 15.76
C ALA A 605 -30.97 -6.29 14.43
N ARG A 606 -29.72 -6.70 14.19
CA ARG A 606 -28.99 -6.28 12.99
C ARG A 606 -29.46 -7.00 11.72
N LEU A 607 -29.75 -8.30 11.80
CA LEU A 607 -30.41 -9.03 10.72
C LEU A 607 -31.79 -8.43 10.40
N ALA A 608 -32.54 -7.99 11.41
CA ALA A 608 -33.82 -7.30 11.21
C ALA A 608 -33.66 -5.94 10.51
N THR A 609 -32.66 -5.12 10.89
CA THR A 609 -32.33 -3.86 10.21
C THR A 609 -32.02 -4.09 8.73
N ILE A 610 -31.20 -5.10 8.43
CA ILE A 610 -30.90 -5.49 7.05
C ILE A 610 -32.20 -5.82 6.30
N ALA A 611 -33.05 -6.69 6.83
CA ALA A 611 -34.31 -7.08 6.19
C ALA A 611 -35.26 -5.88 5.94
N LEU A 612 -35.29 -4.89 6.83
CA LEU A 612 -36.10 -3.67 6.67
C LEU A 612 -35.62 -2.80 5.51
N PHE A 613 -34.30 -2.66 5.30
CA PHE A 613 -33.76 -1.91 4.16
C PHE A 613 -34.06 -2.59 2.81
N HIS A 614 -34.16 -3.93 2.77
CA HIS A 614 -34.57 -4.68 1.57
C HIS A 614 -36.03 -4.48 1.18
N SER A 615 -36.90 -4.12 2.12
CA SER A 615 -38.32 -3.91 1.82
C SER A 615 -38.63 -2.59 1.09
N ASN A 616 -37.71 -1.62 1.12
CA ASN A 616 -37.91 -0.26 0.59
C ASN A 616 -37.08 0.09 -0.65
N TYR A 617 -36.21 -0.82 -1.10
CA TYR A 617 -35.40 -0.62 -2.29
C TYR A 617 -35.34 -1.94 -3.07
N THR A 618 -36.02 -2.02 -4.20
CA THR A 618 -35.65 -2.95 -5.27
C THR A 618 -34.28 -2.50 -5.80
N PRO A 619 -33.20 -3.27 -5.62
CA PRO A 619 -31.90 -2.91 -6.15
C PRO A 619 -31.95 -2.97 -7.68
N THR A 620 -31.50 -1.91 -8.35
CA THR A 620 -31.20 -1.89 -9.79
C THR A 620 -30.14 -2.93 -10.22
N TRP A 621 -29.55 -3.68 -9.29
CA TRP A 621 -28.73 -4.87 -9.56
C TRP A 621 -29.51 -6.07 -10.13
N LEU A 622 -30.84 -6.14 -9.92
CA LEU A 622 -31.71 -7.12 -10.59
C LEU A 622 -31.79 -6.89 -12.13
N GLU A 623 -31.65 -5.64 -12.59
CA GLU A 623 -31.83 -5.29 -14.02
C GLU A 623 -30.55 -5.43 -14.86
N LEU A 624 -29.35 -5.37 -14.26
CA LEU A 624 -28.08 -5.59 -14.99
C LEU A 624 -27.61 -7.05 -14.99
N SER A 625 -28.18 -7.90 -14.13
CA SER A 625 -27.90 -9.35 -14.11
C SER A 625 -28.95 -10.19 -14.86
N GLY A 626 -30.07 -9.60 -15.29
CA GLY A 626 -31.17 -10.36 -15.89
C GLY A 626 -31.83 -11.35 -14.92
N ILE A 627 -31.58 -11.24 -13.61
CA ILE A 627 -32.16 -12.10 -12.58
C ILE A 627 -32.97 -11.20 -11.65
N ASN A 628 -34.30 -11.27 -11.77
CA ASN A 628 -35.26 -10.55 -10.93
C ASN A 628 -35.63 -11.37 -9.67
N GLY A 629 -35.19 -10.98 -8.46
CA GLY A 629 -35.80 -11.35 -7.16
C GLY A 629 -34.82 -11.55 -5.99
N PRO A 630 -35.22 -11.30 -4.72
CA PRO A 630 -34.37 -10.64 -3.71
C PRO A 630 -33.41 -11.55 -2.91
N ALA A 631 -32.42 -10.83 -2.38
CA ALA A 631 -31.27 -11.24 -1.61
C ALA A 631 -31.60 -11.84 -0.23
N GLU A 632 -30.91 -12.95 0.06
CA GLU A 632 -30.17 -13.24 1.32
C GLU A 632 -30.58 -14.33 2.33
N ASP A 633 -31.79 -14.91 2.44
CA ASP A 633 -32.09 -15.67 3.68
C ASP A 633 -32.56 -17.14 3.64
N LEU A 634 -32.79 -17.82 2.50
CA LEU A 634 -33.50 -19.12 2.58
C LEU A 634 -32.70 -20.43 2.45
N VAL A 635 -31.55 -20.47 1.79
CA VAL A 635 -31.02 -21.76 1.26
C VAL A 635 -30.07 -22.49 2.22
N LEU A 636 -29.25 -21.80 3.01
CA LEU A 636 -28.18 -22.46 3.77
C LEU A 636 -28.53 -22.68 5.25
N ARG A 637 -29.08 -21.68 5.95
CA ARG A 637 -29.36 -21.80 7.40
C ARG A 637 -30.51 -22.77 7.75
N PRO A 638 -31.64 -22.83 7.01
CA PRO A 638 -32.67 -23.85 7.22
C PRO A 638 -32.26 -25.23 6.72
N ALA A 639 -31.46 -25.32 5.64
CA ALA A 639 -30.95 -26.58 5.13
C ALA A 639 -29.95 -27.23 6.10
N GLU A 640 -29.03 -26.46 6.69
CA GLU A 640 -28.16 -26.92 7.77
C GLU A 640 -28.98 -27.34 9.00
N ALA A 641 -29.98 -26.56 9.41
CA ALA A 641 -30.86 -26.93 10.53
C ALA A 641 -31.69 -28.22 10.27
N LEU A 642 -32.08 -28.50 9.02
CA LEU A 642 -32.77 -29.74 8.61
C LEU A 642 -31.80 -30.94 8.49
N LEU A 643 -30.59 -30.71 7.96
CA LEU A 643 -29.51 -31.70 7.78
C LEU A 643 -28.98 -32.23 9.13
N PHE A 644 -28.92 -31.37 10.15
CA PHE A 644 -28.40 -31.73 11.47
C PHE A 644 -29.47 -32.17 12.48
N SER A 645 -30.76 -32.07 12.13
CA SER A 645 -31.89 -32.50 13.00
C SER A 645 -32.50 -33.85 12.59
N ASP A 646 -32.13 -34.42 11.44
CA ASP A 646 -32.55 -35.75 10.98
C ASP A 646 -31.38 -36.76 11.06
N PRO A 647 -31.38 -37.65 12.08
CA PRO A 647 -30.31 -38.63 12.28
C PRO A 647 -30.17 -39.65 11.14
N GLU A 648 -31.23 -39.94 10.37
CA GLU A 648 -31.15 -40.87 9.23
C GLU A 648 -30.51 -40.21 8.01
N LEU A 649 -30.80 -38.94 7.76
CA LEU A 649 -30.18 -38.15 6.69
C LEU A 649 -28.68 -37.92 6.96
N LEU A 650 -28.34 -37.62 8.22
CA LEU A 650 -26.96 -37.47 8.68
C LEU A 650 -26.18 -38.80 8.63
N HIS A 651 -26.84 -39.94 8.88
CA HIS A 651 -26.26 -41.27 8.79
C HIS A 651 -26.01 -41.71 7.33
N ALA A 652 -26.94 -41.39 6.41
CA ALA A 652 -26.77 -41.61 4.98
C ALA A 652 -25.64 -40.76 4.37
N LEU A 653 -25.54 -39.47 4.75
CA LEU A 653 -24.47 -38.58 4.33
C LEU A 653 -23.09 -39.03 4.85
N ARG A 654 -22.99 -39.41 6.13
CA ARG A 654 -21.74 -39.92 6.73
C ARG A 654 -21.26 -41.22 6.08
N ASN A 655 -22.17 -42.11 5.69
CA ASN A 655 -21.81 -43.35 4.99
C ASN A 655 -21.42 -43.12 3.52
N ALA A 656 -21.92 -42.05 2.87
CA ALA A 656 -21.53 -41.66 1.52
C ALA A 656 -20.19 -40.92 1.46
N THR A 657 -19.82 -40.17 2.51
CA THR A 657 -18.56 -39.37 2.56
C THR A 657 -17.36 -40.09 3.17
N LEU A 658 -17.54 -41.21 3.86
CA LEU A 658 -16.45 -41.93 4.54
C LEU A 658 -16.07 -43.25 3.84
N VAL A 659 -15.52 -43.16 2.63
CA VAL A 659 -14.62 -44.21 2.11
C VAL A 659 -13.40 -43.57 1.42
N LYS A 660 -12.39 -43.24 2.25
CA LYS A 660 -10.95 -43.24 1.94
C LYS A 660 -10.48 -42.64 0.58
N ASN A 661 -10.38 -41.31 0.44
CA ASN A 661 -9.23 -40.68 -0.25
C ASN A 661 -9.20 -39.14 -0.09
N PRO A 662 -8.02 -38.49 0.08
CA PRO A 662 -7.91 -37.03 0.26
C PRO A 662 -8.07 -36.19 -1.03
N ILE A 663 -8.57 -36.75 -2.13
CA ILE A 663 -8.60 -36.12 -3.47
C ILE A 663 -10.06 -35.97 -3.98
N ALA A 664 -11.03 -35.85 -3.08
CA ALA A 664 -12.45 -36.03 -3.42
C ALA A 664 -13.12 -34.86 -4.18
N PHE A 665 -12.39 -33.81 -4.58
CA PHE A 665 -12.96 -32.69 -5.35
C PHE A 665 -12.36 -32.52 -6.75
N ASP A 666 -11.42 -33.39 -7.17
CA ASP A 666 -10.67 -33.18 -8.42
C ASP A 666 -11.19 -34.03 -9.61
N THR A 667 -12.22 -34.85 -9.42
CA THR A 667 -12.77 -35.71 -10.50
C THR A 667 -14.30 -35.71 -10.53
N ILE A 668 -14.85 -35.76 -11.75
CA ILE A 668 -16.31 -35.80 -12.01
C ILE A 668 -16.97 -37.00 -11.33
N GLU A 669 -16.28 -38.15 -11.28
CA GLU A 669 -16.76 -39.38 -10.64
C GLU A 669 -16.85 -39.27 -9.11
N ALA A 670 -16.01 -38.44 -8.48
CA ALA A 670 -16.11 -38.18 -7.04
C ALA A 670 -17.29 -37.25 -6.71
N LEU A 671 -17.63 -36.32 -7.61
CA LEU A 671 -18.81 -35.47 -7.48
C LEU A 671 -20.10 -36.28 -7.72
N ASP A 672 -20.11 -37.22 -8.67
CA ASP A 672 -21.26 -38.10 -8.95
C ASP A 672 -21.64 -38.92 -7.70
N GLN A 673 -20.64 -39.40 -6.95
CA GLN A 673 -20.86 -40.15 -5.70
C GLN A 673 -21.53 -39.33 -4.60
N ILE A 674 -21.52 -38.00 -4.70
CA ILE A 674 -22.10 -37.08 -3.72
C ILE A 674 -23.48 -36.59 -4.19
N PHE A 675 -23.59 -36.11 -5.43
CA PHE A 675 -24.81 -35.45 -5.92
C PHE A 675 -25.92 -36.44 -6.35
N GLU A 676 -25.56 -37.61 -6.89
CA GLU A 676 -26.54 -38.60 -7.37
C GLU A 676 -27.39 -39.20 -6.22
N PRO A 677 -26.80 -39.63 -5.09
CA PRO A 677 -27.57 -40.18 -3.97
C PRO A 677 -28.49 -39.14 -3.32
N ILE A 678 -28.02 -37.90 -3.17
CA ILE A 678 -28.81 -36.81 -2.58
C ILE A 678 -30.02 -36.51 -3.46
N ASN A 679 -29.82 -36.37 -4.77
CA ASN A 679 -30.90 -36.15 -5.74
C ASN A 679 -31.93 -37.30 -5.73
N ASN A 680 -31.49 -38.55 -5.60
CA ASN A 680 -32.38 -39.71 -5.56
C ASN A 680 -33.19 -39.79 -4.25
N ILE A 681 -32.57 -39.49 -3.10
CA ILE A 681 -33.28 -39.42 -1.81
C ILE A 681 -34.39 -38.37 -1.85
N PHE A 682 -34.12 -37.19 -2.43
CA PHE A 682 -35.17 -36.18 -2.61
C PHE A 682 -36.27 -36.69 -3.53
N LYS A 683 -35.96 -37.24 -4.71
CA LYS A 683 -36.97 -37.79 -5.63
C LYS A 683 -37.86 -38.87 -5.00
N GLU A 684 -37.27 -39.80 -4.25
CA GLU A 684 -37.99 -40.89 -3.60
C GLU A 684 -38.90 -40.40 -2.47
N ARG A 685 -38.42 -39.49 -1.61
CA ARG A 685 -39.26 -38.92 -0.55
C ARG A 685 -40.36 -38.00 -1.09
N LEU A 686 -40.10 -37.26 -2.16
CA LEU A 686 -41.11 -36.40 -2.79
C LEU A 686 -42.25 -37.18 -3.46
N ALA A 687 -41.94 -38.37 -3.97
CA ALA A 687 -42.93 -39.29 -4.53
C ALA A 687 -43.89 -39.83 -3.45
N ASP A 688 -43.44 -39.96 -2.19
CA ASP A 688 -44.28 -40.38 -1.07
C ASP A 688 -45.01 -39.17 -0.46
N SER A 689 -46.08 -38.76 -1.15
CA SER A 689 -46.63 -37.41 -1.04
C SER A 689 -47.27 -37.07 0.31
N ALA A 690 -47.47 -38.04 1.19
CA ALA A 690 -48.22 -37.91 2.45
C ALA A 690 -47.33 -37.67 3.69
N THR A 691 -46.04 -38.02 3.62
CA THR A 691 -45.09 -37.90 4.75
C THR A 691 -44.10 -36.76 4.56
N THR A 692 -43.98 -36.25 3.34
CA THR A 692 -43.03 -35.19 2.99
C THR A 692 -43.68 -33.83 3.10
N SER A 693 -43.10 -32.96 3.94
CA SER A 693 -43.63 -31.62 4.18
C SER A 693 -43.71 -30.83 2.87
N GLU A 694 -44.74 -29.99 2.71
CA GLU A 694 -44.91 -29.13 1.53
C GLU A 694 -43.70 -28.22 1.31
N ALA A 695 -42.98 -27.87 2.39
CA ALA A 695 -41.72 -27.14 2.35
C ALA A 695 -40.59 -27.91 1.64
N ALA A 696 -40.47 -29.23 1.86
CA ALA A 696 -39.46 -30.06 1.19
C ALA A 696 -39.77 -30.27 -0.30
N LYS A 697 -41.07 -30.38 -0.66
CA LYS A 697 -41.53 -30.39 -2.06
C LYS A 697 -41.21 -29.10 -2.79
N PHE A 698 -41.54 -27.99 -2.17
CA PHE A 698 -41.27 -26.68 -2.71
C PHE A 698 -39.75 -26.46 -2.94
N PHE A 699 -38.90 -26.84 -1.99
CA PHE A 699 -37.45 -26.67 -2.08
C PHE A 699 -36.80 -27.47 -3.21
N TYR A 700 -37.18 -28.75 -3.38
CA TYR A 700 -36.60 -29.55 -4.45
C TYR A 700 -37.03 -29.08 -5.84
N GLU A 701 -38.32 -28.77 -6.03
CA GLU A 701 -38.86 -28.39 -7.34
C GLU A 701 -38.34 -27.05 -7.85
N HIS A 702 -37.93 -26.14 -6.96
CA HIS A 702 -37.58 -24.76 -7.32
C HIS A 702 -36.10 -24.41 -7.14
N TYR A 703 -35.31 -25.20 -6.40
CA TYR A 703 -33.90 -24.89 -6.14
C TYR A 703 -32.96 -26.03 -6.55
N PHE A 704 -33.22 -27.25 -6.12
CA PHE A 704 -32.30 -28.36 -6.34
C PHE A 704 -32.45 -29.03 -7.70
N ARG A 705 -33.69 -29.17 -8.23
CA ARG A 705 -33.94 -29.84 -9.51
C ARG A 705 -33.12 -29.24 -10.65
N ASP A 706 -33.07 -27.91 -10.71
CA ASP A 706 -32.44 -27.17 -11.79
C ASP A 706 -30.92 -27.07 -11.58
N LEU A 707 -30.44 -27.01 -10.32
CA LEU A 707 -29.00 -27.15 -10.00
C LEU A 707 -28.47 -28.55 -10.38
N PHE A 708 -29.22 -29.61 -10.09
CA PHE A 708 -28.90 -30.98 -10.52
C PHE A 708 -29.03 -31.16 -12.03
N ALA A 709 -29.89 -30.37 -12.70
CA ALA A 709 -29.98 -30.34 -14.16
C ALA A 709 -28.77 -29.65 -14.79
N LEU A 710 -28.35 -28.50 -14.26
CA LEU A 710 -27.15 -27.77 -14.67
C LEU A 710 -25.87 -28.60 -14.49
N TYR A 711 -25.77 -29.30 -13.36
CA TYR A 711 -24.70 -30.27 -13.10
C TYR A 711 -24.64 -31.38 -14.16
N ARG A 712 -25.81 -31.93 -14.54
CA ARG A 712 -25.93 -32.93 -15.62
C ARG A 712 -25.67 -32.35 -17.02
N GLU A 713 -25.86 -31.05 -17.22
CA GLU A 713 -25.63 -30.35 -18.49
C GLU A 713 -24.15 -30.02 -18.70
N HIS A 714 -23.41 -29.71 -17.63
CA HIS A 714 -21.96 -29.50 -17.66
C HIS A 714 -21.12 -30.79 -17.64
N ARG A 715 -21.79 -31.95 -17.62
CA ARG A 715 -21.23 -33.31 -17.66
C ARG A 715 -20.39 -33.62 -18.91
N ASP A 716 -20.63 -32.92 -20.02
CA ASP A 716 -20.12 -33.33 -21.35
C ASP A 716 -18.86 -32.57 -21.82
N GLY A 717 -18.28 -31.68 -21.00
CA GLY A 717 -16.93 -31.14 -21.24
C GLY A 717 -16.69 -30.36 -22.54
N LEU A 718 -17.71 -29.80 -23.20
CA LEU A 718 -17.53 -29.00 -24.41
C LEU A 718 -17.35 -27.50 -24.12
N VAL A 719 -16.12 -27.11 -23.80
CA VAL A 719 -15.61 -25.79 -24.18
C VAL A 719 -15.14 -25.89 -25.63
N LYS A 720 -15.93 -25.42 -26.60
CA LYS A 720 -15.40 -25.12 -27.94
C LYS A 720 -14.90 -23.67 -27.98
N GLY A 721 -13.60 -23.50 -27.78
CA GLY A 721 -12.95 -22.19 -27.93
C GLY A 721 -12.73 -21.78 -29.39
N ARG A 722 -13.14 -20.53 -29.70
CA ARG A 722 -12.51 -19.44 -30.51
C ARG A 722 -12.13 -19.72 -32.00
N PRO A 723 -11.75 -18.74 -32.87
CA PRO A 723 -11.81 -17.26 -32.89
C PRO A 723 -12.35 -16.66 -34.24
N THR A 724 -12.26 -15.32 -34.38
CA THR A 724 -12.23 -14.48 -35.62
C THR A 724 -13.51 -13.87 -36.22
N SER A 725 -13.42 -12.54 -36.42
CA SER A 725 -14.20 -11.64 -37.27
C SER A 725 -15.71 -11.51 -37.04
N PHE A 726 -16.14 -10.34 -36.55
CA PHE A 726 -17.38 -9.75 -37.04
C PHE A 726 -17.23 -8.23 -37.22
N VAL A 727 -17.27 -7.83 -38.49
CA VAL A 727 -17.44 -6.46 -38.99
C VAL A 727 -18.93 -6.09 -38.80
N PRO A 728 -19.27 -4.85 -38.41
CA PRO A 728 -20.66 -4.48 -38.16
C PRO A 728 -21.43 -4.23 -39.47
N PRO A 729 -22.66 -4.75 -39.63
CA PRO A 729 -23.59 -4.26 -40.62
C PRO A 729 -24.70 -3.43 -39.97
N THR A 730 -24.62 -2.12 -40.24
CA THR A 730 -25.73 -1.26 -40.74
C THR A 730 -27.04 -1.13 -39.94
N ARG A 731 -27.25 0.13 -39.48
CA ARG A 731 -28.47 0.95 -39.48
C ARG A 731 -29.78 0.29 -39.96
N LEU A 732 -30.87 0.54 -39.21
CA LEU A 732 -32.06 1.37 -39.56
C LEU A 732 -33.21 1.07 -38.57
N PRO A 733 -34.20 1.97 -38.36
CA PRO A 733 -34.12 3.41 -38.16
C PRO A 733 -34.83 3.88 -36.86
N VAL A 734 -34.36 5.03 -36.36
CA VAL A 734 -35.12 5.96 -35.55
C VAL A 734 -36.33 6.46 -36.34
N ASN A 735 -37.51 6.51 -35.73
CA ASN A 735 -38.52 7.53 -35.99
C ASN A 735 -39.30 7.77 -34.69
N GLN A 736 -39.08 8.93 -34.07
CA GLN A 736 -40.05 10.06 -33.96
C GLN A 736 -41.11 9.82 -32.88
N GLY A 737 -41.27 10.64 -31.85
CA GLY A 737 -40.67 11.92 -31.49
C GLY A 737 -41.53 12.57 -30.40
N PHE A 738 -40.90 13.17 -29.40
CA PHE A 738 -41.12 14.50 -28.81
C PHE A 738 -40.36 14.60 -27.49
#